data_AF-A0A7S1WSH2-F1
#
_entry.id   AF-A0A7S1WSH2-F1
#
_cell.length_a   1.000
_cell.length_b   1.000
_cell.length_c   1.000
_cell.angle_alpha   90.00
_cell.angle_beta   90.00
_cell.angle_gamma   90.00
#
_symmetry.space_group_name_H-M   'P 1'
#
loop_
_entity.id
_entity.type
_entity.pdbx_description
1 polymer ?
#
loop_
_entity_poly.entity_id
_entity_poly.type
_entity_poly.pdbx_seq_one_letter_code
_entity_poly.pdbx_strand_id
1 'polypeptide(L)'
;GTPQTAAPARAMARIGDAAPANPFSMPPEMECFWLTRPDQQSENERSRSQGRDPRVWEKSTAASRYNSISRLRDEELPMAPLHPALQYELNASKGKAMEEERPDATFLTTIATKPAVGLAEPLRSKETDIRTYVQKKREVFLAHMSCDVKKAEIVRLEEKAKMKEEALSKSQQMLDQDTKKFEEFLQDRLERATKANKDAEALTKRKQDKLQKIRQIKSRVEGVQSEIGKFREVREECARYKHFLIKLTPSEWKEQQRELKLARKAQRRERWIAAQMAPILKSVAAEEEQLERKAAEEAAEAAETRSKKRGGKAKRKEEEEEAVLREKERQARKRRFQRRKEEEERRIAASYEEVSSEEEFELHFKEPAQLMDTFTELEEKNLFLIQSSQETEQTLDELQHSFDRTQKEMFAKVQQLKNNIKHLEQSIAQEKQRGDELRKGYAEKAGTQVQDKKLGDLAQKVQEVYVRCGLSADGSPDPLQMLALIESKIEELIQGLDEAYTEDSELVMRLEWIKERERRERLKEFRRKEQTEKQEERLKNSWLRSQAPVFKKTGKKMMFRSPPTWMERKEVEDTSEDEAHAYEHKVFGVYIDRRTQMPQTEPPVVEDMRRSASAPRLAAAASSQGGSPGSPGGSLRRSQNGLAG
;
A
#
# COMPACT_ATOMS: atom_id res chain seq x y z
N GLY A 1 -0.87 12.29 -22.18
CA GLY A 1 -1.36 12.18 -23.56
C GLY A 1 -2.19 10.93 -23.68
N THR A 2 -3.46 11.05 -23.32
CA THR A 2 -4.52 10.04 -23.44
C THR A 2 -5.82 10.86 -23.39
N PRO A 3 -6.75 10.69 -24.33
CA PRO A 3 -8.09 11.22 -24.16
C PRO A 3 -9.04 10.09 -23.74
N GLN A 4 -9.76 10.33 -22.65
CA GLN A 4 -11.08 9.75 -22.44
C GLN A 4 -12.01 10.89 -22.01
N THR A 5 -13.06 11.06 -22.82
CA THR A 5 -14.48 11.23 -22.45
C THR A 5 -14.84 12.10 -21.24
N ALA A 6 -15.61 13.16 -21.51
CA ALA A 6 -16.97 13.32 -21.00
C ALA A 6 -17.66 14.52 -21.66
N ALA A 7 -18.94 14.36 -22.01
CA ALA A 7 -19.85 15.48 -22.32
C ALA A 7 -20.08 16.34 -21.05
N PRO A 8 -20.61 17.57 -21.21
CA PRO A 8 -22.02 17.72 -20.87
C PRO A 8 -22.82 18.62 -21.82
N ALA A 9 -24.12 18.35 -21.84
CA ALA A 9 -25.15 19.17 -22.45
C ALA A 9 -25.24 20.56 -21.81
N ARG A 10 -25.44 21.60 -22.63
CA ARG A 10 -26.16 22.81 -22.21
C ARG A 10 -26.78 23.51 -23.41
N ALA A 11 -28.10 23.66 -23.33
CA ALA A 11 -28.92 24.45 -24.21
C ALA A 11 -28.45 25.92 -24.25
N MET A 12 -28.41 26.51 -25.45
CA MET A 12 -28.43 27.95 -25.66
C MET A 12 -29.53 28.24 -26.67
N ALA A 13 -30.56 28.92 -26.17
CA ALA A 13 -31.67 29.46 -26.93
C ALA A 13 -31.16 30.55 -27.90
N ARG A 14 -31.80 30.63 -29.06
CA ARG A 14 -31.68 31.71 -30.04
C ARG A 14 -32.31 32.99 -29.50
N ILE A 15 -31.70 34.15 -29.75
CA ILE A 15 -32.42 35.43 -29.91
C ILE A 15 -31.68 36.28 -30.96
N GLY A 16 -32.40 36.74 -31.98
CA GLY A 16 -31.96 37.86 -32.83
C GLY A 16 -32.12 37.66 -34.34
N ASP A 17 -33.37 37.58 -34.82
CA ASP A 17 -33.87 38.34 -35.99
C ASP A 17 -35.26 37.82 -36.37
N ALA A 18 -36.27 38.42 -35.73
CA ALA A 18 -37.68 38.21 -36.05
C ALA A 18 -38.11 39.28 -37.06
N ALA A 19 -38.05 38.95 -38.35
CA ALA A 19 -39.05 39.50 -39.28
C ALA A 19 -40.43 38.95 -38.87
N PRO A 20 -41.53 39.71 -39.00
CA PRO A 20 -42.85 39.24 -38.59
C PRO A 20 -43.22 38.01 -39.44
N ALA A 21 -43.18 36.83 -38.82
CA ALA A 21 -43.61 35.59 -39.45
C ALA A 21 -45.10 35.70 -39.78
N ASN A 22 -45.41 35.62 -41.07
CA ASN A 22 -46.77 35.70 -41.58
C ASN A 22 -47.62 34.58 -40.95
N PRO A 23 -48.72 34.89 -40.24
CA PRO A 23 -49.53 33.90 -39.53
C PRO A 23 -50.26 32.89 -40.45
N PHE A 24 -50.13 33.05 -41.77
CA PHE A 24 -50.64 32.11 -42.77
C PHE A 24 -49.53 31.28 -43.46
N SER A 25 -48.38 31.08 -42.81
CA SER A 25 -47.36 30.14 -43.31
C SER A 25 -47.64 28.72 -42.80
N MET A 26 -47.71 27.77 -43.74
CA MET A 26 -48.00 26.36 -43.46
C MET A 26 -46.84 25.71 -42.68
N PRO A 27 -47.11 24.84 -41.68
CA PRO A 27 -46.07 24.18 -40.91
C PRO A 27 -45.12 23.32 -41.78
N PRO A 28 -43.82 23.22 -41.43
CA PRO A 28 -42.79 22.51 -42.22
C PRO A 28 -43.12 21.04 -42.52
N GLU A 29 -43.98 20.44 -41.71
CA GLU A 29 -44.36 19.03 -41.80
C GLU A 29 -45.33 18.73 -42.96
N MET A 30 -45.96 19.76 -43.55
CA MET A 30 -46.84 19.64 -44.73
C MET A 30 -46.13 19.99 -46.06
N GLU A 31 -44.83 20.32 -46.05
CA GLU A 31 -44.07 20.61 -47.28
C GLU A 31 -43.94 19.41 -48.23
N CYS A 32 -44.16 18.20 -47.72
CA CYS A 32 -44.07 16.95 -48.49
C CYS A 32 -45.11 16.85 -49.63
N PHE A 33 -46.23 17.57 -49.57
CA PHE A 33 -47.24 17.57 -50.65
C PHE A 33 -46.81 18.40 -51.88
N TRP A 34 -45.96 19.41 -51.71
CA TRP A 34 -45.50 20.27 -52.81
C TRP A 34 -44.18 19.80 -53.44
N LEU A 35 -43.40 18.97 -52.75
CA LEU A 35 -42.16 18.37 -53.28
C LEU A 35 -42.39 17.28 -54.36
N THR A 36 -43.64 16.90 -54.63
CA THR A 36 -43.93 15.86 -55.64
C THR A 36 -43.90 16.41 -57.08
N ARG A 37 -43.78 17.73 -57.30
CA ARG A 37 -43.71 18.34 -58.64
C ARG A 37 -42.76 19.54 -58.70
N PRO A 38 -41.43 19.33 -58.70
CA PRO A 38 -40.45 20.41 -58.89
C PRO A 38 -40.63 21.15 -60.24
N ASP A 39 -41.15 20.45 -61.26
CA ASP A 39 -41.37 21.03 -62.59
C ASP A 39 -42.41 22.16 -62.56
N GLN A 40 -43.49 22.01 -61.79
CA GLN A 40 -44.59 22.98 -61.73
C GLN A 40 -44.19 24.29 -61.04
N GLN A 41 -43.31 24.22 -60.04
CA GLN A 41 -42.76 25.42 -59.40
C GLN A 41 -41.79 26.14 -60.33
N SER A 42 -40.91 25.40 -61.02
CA SER A 42 -39.99 25.99 -62.00
C SER A 42 -40.72 26.63 -63.20
N GLU A 43 -41.83 26.05 -63.65
CA GLU A 43 -42.69 26.61 -64.70
C GLU A 43 -43.44 27.86 -64.24
N ASN A 44 -43.93 27.89 -62.99
CA ASN A 44 -44.56 29.09 -62.42
C ASN A 44 -43.56 30.22 -62.19
N GLU A 45 -42.33 29.90 -61.76
CA GLU A 45 -41.25 30.88 -61.62
C GLU A 45 -40.78 31.40 -62.98
N ARG A 46 -40.66 30.52 -63.99
CA ARG A 46 -40.39 30.91 -65.39
C ARG A 46 -41.49 31.81 -65.94
N SER A 47 -42.77 31.48 -65.73
CA SER A 47 -43.92 32.29 -66.15
C SER A 47 -43.95 33.65 -65.44
N ARG A 48 -43.60 33.70 -64.14
CA ARG A 48 -43.46 34.94 -63.37
C ARG A 48 -42.27 35.78 -63.83
N SER A 49 -41.17 35.15 -64.23
CA SER A 49 -39.98 35.84 -64.76
C SER A 49 -40.23 36.42 -66.16
N GLN A 50 -40.99 35.73 -67.01
CA GLN A 50 -41.41 36.22 -68.33
C GLN A 50 -42.42 37.39 -68.23
N GLY A 51 -43.18 37.49 -67.14
CA GLY A 51 -44.14 38.56 -66.90
C GLY A 51 -43.58 39.85 -66.28
N ARG A 52 -42.25 39.94 -66.03
CA ARG A 52 -41.67 41.10 -65.33
C ARG A 52 -41.52 42.36 -66.19
N ASP A 53 -41.26 42.22 -67.49
CA ASP A 53 -40.89 43.36 -68.35
C ASP A 53 -41.71 43.56 -69.65
N PRO A 54 -43.06 43.55 -69.65
CA PRO A 54 -43.82 44.07 -70.79
C PRO A 54 -43.95 45.61 -70.72
N ARG A 55 -43.99 46.25 -71.89
CA ARG A 55 -44.23 47.70 -72.01
C ARG A 55 -45.67 48.03 -71.61
N VAL A 56 -45.96 49.26 -71.22
CA VAL A 56 -47.25 49.64 -70.59
C VAL A 56 -48.47 49.30 -71.48
N TRP A 57 -48.34 49.35 -72.81
CA TRP A 57 -49.40 48.98 -73.76
C TRP A 57 -49.52 47.48 -74.05
N GLU A 58 -48.56 46.65 -73.59
CA GLU A 58 -48.57 45.19 -73.70
C GLU A 58 -49.17 44.52 -72.45
N LYS A 59 -49.46 45.31 -71.41
CA LYS A 59 -50.08 44.83 -70.17
C LYS A 59 -51.59 44.69 -70.37
N SER A 60 -52.07 43.45 -70.51
CA SER A 60 -53.50 43.12 -70.42
C SER A 60 -54.06 43.52 -69.03
N THR A 61 -55.13 44.31 -69.01
CA THR A 61 -55.85 44.68 -67.78
C THR A 61 -56.52 43.44 -67.18
N ALA A 62 -56.70 43.41 -65.85
CA ALA A 62 -57.29 42.26 -65.16
C ALA A 62 -58.66 41.83 -65.74
N ALA A 63 -59.46 42.77 -66.25
CA ALA A 63 -60.73 42.48 -66.94
C ALA A 63 -60.56 41.75 -68.28
N SER A 64 -59.44 41.95 -69.00
CA SER A 64 -59.14 41.26 -70.26
C SER A 64 -58.71 39.80 -70.04
N ARG A 65 -58.04 39.48 -68.92
CA ARG A 65 -57.62 38.10 -68.58
C ARG A 65 -58.76 37.19 -68.14
N TYR A 66 -59.83 37.76 -67.57
CA TYR A 66 -61.01 36.99 -67.17
C TYR A 66 -62.03 36.79 -68.31
N ASN A 67 -61.94 37.56 -69.40
CA ASN A 67 -62.85 37.45 -70.55
C ASN A 67 -62.46 36.36 -71.56
N SER A 68 -61.32 35.66 -71.37
CA SER A 68 -60.92 34.49 -72.17
C SER A 68 -61.36 33.17 -71.55
N ILE A 69 -62.42 33.18 -70.75
CA ILE A 69 -63.18 31.99 -70.39
C ILE A 69 -64.36 31.96 -71.36
N SER A 70 -64.26 31.19 -72.44
CA SER A 70 -65.43 30.84 -73.24
C SER A 70 -66.51 30.31 -72.30
N ARG A 71 -67.72 30.87 -72.38
CA ARG A 71 -68.91 30.25 -71.81
C ARG A 71 -69.03 28.87 -72.45
N LEU A 72 -68.87 27.83 -71.63
CA LEU A 72 -69.24 26.45 -71.99
C LEU A 72 -70.66 26.49 -72.53
N ARG A 73 -70.85 26.05 -73.78
CA ARG A 73 -72.19 25.67 -74.27
C ARG A 73 -72.53 24.34 -73.62
N ASP A 74 -73.80 24.13 -73.32
CA ASP A 74 -74.34 22.94 -72.65
C ASP A 74 -74.11 21.60 -73.40
N GLU A 75 -73.42 21.58 -74.55
CA GLU A 75 -73.16 20.37 -75.35
C GLU A 75 -71.82 19.67 -75.09
N GLU A 76 -70.97 20.16 -74.17
CA GLU A 76 -69.66 19.55 -73.86
C GLU A 76 -69.55 18.97 -72.44
N LEU A 77 -70.66 18.52 -71.85
CA LEU A 77 -70.64 17.66 -70.66
C LEU A 77 -70.72 16.18 -71.08
N PRO A 78 -69.92 15.26 -70.49
CA PRO A 78 -70.12 13.84 -70.71
C PRO A 78 -71.49 13.44 -70.13
N MET A 79 -72.41 12.96 -70.96
CA MET A 79 -73.70 12.46 -70.50
C MET A 79 -73.50 11.32 -69.49
N ALA A 80 -73.94 11.53 -68.25
CA ALA A 80 -74.22 10.43 -67.34
C ALA A 80 -75.36 9.57 -67.94
N PRO A 81 -75.35 8.22 -67.77
CA PRO A 81 -76.40 7.38 -68.32
C PRO A 81 -77.75 7.76 -67.66
N LEU A 82 -78.73 8.14 -68.48
CA LEU A 82 -80.08 8.43 -68.02
C LEU A 82 -80.81 7.14 -67.58
N HIS A 83 -81.70 7.30 -66.61
CA HIS A 83 -82.52 6.24 -66.03
C HIS A 83 -83.36 5.52 -67.11
N PRO A 84 -83.47 4.17 -67.11
CA PRO A 84 -84.08 3.37 -68.20
C PRO A 84 -85.51 3.77 -68.60
N ALA A 85 -86.27 4.38 -67.69
CA ALA A 85 -87.64 4.84 -67.94
C ALA A 85 -87.72 5.99 -68.98
N LEU A 86 -86.78 6.94 -68.95
CA LEU A 86 -86.75 8.06 -69.90
C LEU A 86 -86.23 7.64 -71.28
N GLN A 87 -85.45 6.55 -71.32
CA GLN A 87 -84.92 5.98 -72.57
C GLN A 87 -86.03 5.24 -73.36
N TYR A 88 -87.02 4.68 -72.67
CA TYR A 88 -88.21 4.07 -73.29
C TYR A 88 -89.13 5.14 -73.91
N GLU A 89 -89.34 6.27 -73.23
CA GLU A 89 -90.16 7.39 -73.73
C GLU A 89 -89.50 8.16 -74.90
N LEU A 90 -88.17 8.29 -74.89
CA LEU A 90 -87.43 8.90 -76.00
C LEU A 90 -87.39 7.99 -77.25
N ASN A 91 -87.37 6.67 -77.05
CA ASN A 91 -87.45 5.70 -78.15
C ASN A 91 -88.89 5.58 -78.68
N ALA A 92 -89.91 5.70 -77.82
CA ALA A 92 -91.31 5.74 -78.22
C ALA A 92 -91.68 7.03 -79.00
N SER A 93 -91.05 8.17 -78.68
CA SER A 93 -91.22 9.42 -79.42
C SER A 93 -90.42 9.44 -80.72
N LYS A 94 -89.23 8.83 -80.78
CA LYS A 94 -88.51 8.57 -82.05
C LYS A 94 -89.26 7.61 -82.97
N GLY A 95 -90.01 6.65 -82.41
CA GLY A 95 -90.86 5.74 -83.18
C GLY A 95 -92.06 6.42 -83.87
N LYS A 96 -92.54 7.55 -83.34
CA LYS A 96 -93.66 8.32 -83.91
C LYS A 96 -93.25 9.43 -84.89
N ALA A 97 -91.95 9.72 -85.02
CA ALA A 97 -91.42 10.72 -85.96
C ALA A 97 -90.84 10.12 -87.25
N MET A 98 -90.96 8.81 -87.43
CA MET A 98 -90.51 8.08 -88.63
C MET A 98 -91.65 7.31 -89.32
N GLU A 99 -92.89 7.70 -89.05
CA GLU A 99 -94.11 7.13 -89.62
C GLU A 99 -94.94 8.23 -90.27
N GLU A 100 -94.40 8.86 -91.31
CA GLU A 100 -95.17 9.57 -92.34
C GLU A 100 -94.29 9.68 -93.59
N GLU A 101 -94.89 9.40 -94.74
CA GLU A 101 -94.30 9.31 -96.08
C GLU A 101 -93.42 8.10 -96.38
N ARG A 102 -94.02 6.90 -96.27
CA ARG A 102 -93.82 5.89 -97.32
C ARG A 102 -94.66 6.30 -98.52
N PRO A 103 -94.10 6.70 -99.69
CA PRO A 103 -94.86 6.58 -100.92
C PRO A 103 -95.05 5.09 -101.18
N ASP A 104 -96.31 4.67 -101.21
CA ASP A 104 -96.70 3.30 -101.54
C ASP A 104 -95.97 2.81 -102.80
N ALA A 105 -95.23 1.70 -102.64
CA ALA A 105 -94.60 0.96 -103.73
C ALA A 105 -95.63 0.19 -104.58
N THR A 106 -96.81 0.75 -104.81
CA THR A 106 -97.89 0.19 -105.65
C THR A 106 -98.08 0.93 -106.98
N PHE A 107 -97.38 2.05 -107.22
CA PHE A 107 -97.48 2.78 -108.50
C PHE A 107 -96.27 2.61 -109.43
N LEU A 108 -95.06 2.38 -108.91
CA LEU A 108 -93.82 2.30 -109.73
C LEU A 108 -93.44 0.89 -110.19
N THR A 109 -93.99 -0.16 -109.59
CA THR A 109 -93.77 -1.57 -109.97
C THR A 109 -94.75 -2.08 -111.03
N THR A 110 -95.88 -1.38 -111.26
CA THR A 110 -96.90 -1.71 -112.27
C THR A 110 -96.69 -1.04 -113.63
N ILE A 111 -95.78 -0.04 -113.71
CA ILE A 111 -95.47 0.70 -114.95
C ILE A 111 -94.10 0.31 -115.53
N ALA A 112 -93.16 -0.20 -114.72
CA ALA A 112 -91.79 -0.51 -115.15
C ALA A 112 -91.55 -1.92 -115.74
N THR A 113 -92.56 -2.81 -115.73
CA THR A 113 -92.48 -4.18 -116.30
C THR A 113 -93.35 -4.38 -117.54
N LYS A 114 -93.99 -3.34 -118.06
CA LYS A 114 -94.51 -3.34 -119.44
C LYS A 114 -93.42 -2.80 -120.36
N PRO A 115 -92.76 -3.62 -121.19
CA PRO A 115 -92.02 -3.07 -122.31
C PRO A 115 -93.03 -2.30 -123.18
N ALA A 116 -92.92 -0.97 -123.19
CA ALA A 116 -93.52 -0.14 -124.23
C ALA A 116 -92.72 -0.35 -125.54
N VAL A 117 -92.70 -1.59 -126.01
CA VAL A 117 -92.28 -2.03 -127.34
C VAL A 117 -93.59 -2.40 -128.04
N GLY A 118 -94.36 -1.37 -128.34
CA GLY A 118 -95.73 -1.48 -128.82
C GLY A 118 -96.27 -0.13 -129.20
N LEU A 119 -95.47 0.65 -129.96
CA LEU A 119 -95.87 1.87 -130.69
C LEU A 119 -94.71 2.35 -131.57
N ALA A 120 -94.18 1.43 -132.37
CA ALA A 120 -93.33 1.73 -133.51
C ALA A 120 -93.43 0.61 -134.56
N GLU A 121 -94.65 0.16 -134.84
CA GLU A 121 -94.94 -0.52 -136.11
C GLU A 121 -95.41 0.52 -137.13
N PRO A 122 -94.87 0.51 -138.37
CA PRO A 122 -95.08 1.57 -139.33
C PRO A 122 -96.45 1.44 -139.99
N LEU A 123 -97.39 2.31 -139.59
CA LEU A 123 -98.61 2.61 -140.34
C LEU A 123 -98.24 3.26 -141.69
N ARG A 124 -97.90 2.43 -142.68
CA ARG A 124 -97.96 2.78 -144.10
C ARG A 124 -99.38 2.55 -144.60
N SER A 125 -100.28 3.52 -144.42
CA SER A 125 -101.38 3.77 -145.37
C SER A 125 -102.08 5.11 -145.13
N LYS A 126 -101.58 6.12 -145.85
CA LYS A 126 -102.22 7.34 -146.38
C LYS A 126 -103.28 8.03 -145.51
N GLU A 127 -102.84 8.93 -144.64
CA GLU A 127 -103.66 10.06 -144.15
C GLU A 127 -103.10 11.38 -144.69
N THR A 128 -103.97 12.15 -145.31
CA THR A 128 -103.69 13.30 -146.18
C THR A 128 -103.80 14.66 -145.46
N ASP A 129 -103.39 14.75 -144.18
CA ASP A 129 -103.38 16.03 -143.46
C ASP A 129 -102.03 16.32 -142.80
N ILE A 130 -101.27 17.19 -143.46
CA ILE A 130 -99.92 17.62 -143.05
C ILE A 130 -99.96 18.28 -141.67
N ARG A 131 -101.09 18.89 -141.27
CA ARG A 131 -101.21 19.66 -140.03
C ARG A 131 -101.11 18.80 -138.77
N THR A 132 -101.73 17.62 -138.76
CA THR A 132 -101.72 16.70 -137.61
C THR A 132 -100.35 16.04 -137.42
N TYR A 133 -99.65 15.73 -138.53
CA TYR A 133 -98.28 15.24 -138.50
C TYR A 133 -97.32 16.27 -137.88
N VAL A 134 -97.44 17.53 -138.29
CA VAL A 134 -96.62 18.63 -137.73
C VAL A 134 -96.92 18.83 -136.25
N GLN A 135 -98.18 18.73 -135.82
CA GLN A 135 -98.56 18.85 -134.41
C GLN A 135 -97.97 17.73 -133.54
N LYS A 136 -98.10 16.46 -133.95
CA LYS A 136 -97.47 15.33 -133.25
C LYS A 136 -95.95 15.44 -133.21
N LYS A 137 -95.32 15.92 -134.29
CA LYS A 137 -93.86 16.19 -134.29
C LYS A 137 -93.47 17.30 -133.32
N ARG A 138 -94.30 18.35 -133.17
CA ARG A 138 -94.09 19.40 -132.16
C ARG A 138 -94.28 18.89 -130.74
N GLU A 139 -95.30 18.07 -130.48
CA GLU A 139 -95.53 17.45 -129.18
C GLU A 139 -94.39 16.51 -128.79
N VAL A 140 -93.93 15.68 -129.73
CA VAL A 140 -92.74 14.83 -129.57
C VAL A 140 -91.48 15.69 -129.33
N PHE A 141 -91.31 16.79 -130.05
CA PHE A 141 -90.17 17.70 -129.85
C PHE A 141 -90.21 18.41 -128.49
N LEU A 142 -91.37 18.88 -128.04
CA LEU A 142 -91.53 19.50 -126.72
C LEU A 142 -91.27 18.51 -125.59
N ALA A 143 -91.77 17.27 -125.73
CA ALA A 143 -91.47 16.20 -124.78
C ALA A 143 -89.96 15.89 -124.78
N HIS A 144 -89.33 15.80 -125.96
CA HIS A 144 -87.89 15.61 -126.09
C HIS A 144 -87.10 16.74 -125.43
N MET A 145 -87.42 18.00 -125.73
CA MET A 145 -86.83 19.17 -125.11
C MET A 145 -87.03 19.19 -123.59
N SER A 146 -88.20 18.79 -123.08
CA SER A 146 -88.46 18.68 -121.65
C SER A 146 -87.64 17.57 -120.98
N CYS A 147 -87.44 16.44 -121.66
CA CYS A 147 -86.58 15.36 -121.22
C CYS A 147 -85.12 15.80 -121.23
N ASP A 148 -84.68 16.57 -122.22
CA ASP A 148 -83.31 17.04 -122.31
C ASP A 148 -82.99 18.13 -121.28
N VAL A 149 -83.94 19.04 -121.00
CA VAL A 149 -83.82 19.98 -119.87
C VAL A 149 -83.75 19.23 -118.53
N LYS A 150 -84.59 18.21 -118.32
CA LYS A 150 -84.54 17.38 -117.10
C LYS A 150 -83.24 16.58 -117.01
N LYS A 151 -82.75 16.00 -118.12
CA LYS A 151 -81.46 15.30 -118.16
C LYS A 151 -80.30 16.25 -117.82
N ALA A 152 -80.29 17.45 -118.40
CA ALA A 152 -79.28 18.47 -118.10
C ALA A 152 -79.33 18.90 -116.62
N GLU A 153 -80.53 19.08 -116.07
CA GLU A 153 -80.71 19.44 -114.65
C GLU A 153 -80.32 18.28 -113.71
N ILE A 154 -80.59 17.03 -114.09
CA ILE A 154 -80.12 15.84 -113.37
C ILE A 154 -78.60 15.83 -113.35
N VAL A 155 -77.93 16.00 -114.50
CA VAL A 155 -76.46 16.09 -114.56
C VAL A 155 -75.92 17.23 -113.68
N ARG A 156 -76.57 18.40 -113.71
CA ARG A 156 -76.19 19.55 -112.85
C ARG A 156 -76.33 19.25 -111.35
N LEU A 157 -77.34 18.48 -110.96
CA LEU A 157 -77.52 18.04 -109.57
C LEU A 157 -76.54 16.93 -109.19
N GLU A 158 -76.26 16.00 -110.11
CA GLU A 158 -75.25 14.96 -109.94
C GLU A 158 -73.84 15.55 -109.78
N GLU A 159 -73.48 16.58 -110.55
CA GLU A 159 -72.22 17.31 -110.39
C GLU A 159 -72.13 17.99 -109.01
N LYS A 160 -73.19 18.67 -108.57
CA LYS A 160 -73.23 19.27 -107.23
C LYS A 160 -73.20 18.21 -106.12
N ALA A 161 -73.83 17.05 -106.33
CA ALA A 161 -73.77 15.93 -105.40
C ALA A 161 -72.35 15.36 -105.32
N LYS A 162 -71.68 15.13 -106.46
CA LYS A 162 -70.27 14.69 -106.53
C LYS A 162 -69.34 15.67 -105.83
N MET A 163 -69.47 16.98 -106.06
CA MET A 163 -68.64 17.97 -105.37
C MET A 163 -68.84 17.95 -103.85
N LYS A 164 -70.07 17.73 -103.37
CA LYS A 164 -70.36 17.58 -101.94
C LYS A 164 -69.83 16.26 -101.38
N GLU A 165 -69.95 15.17 -102.13
CA GLU A 165 -69.42 13.86 -101.76
C GLU A 165 -67.89 13.89 -101.68
N GLU A 166 -67.22 14.53 -102.64
CA GLU A 166 -65.78 14.75 -102.60
C GLU A 166 -65.35 15.66 -101.43
N ALA A 167 -66.13 16.72 -101.13
CA ALA A 167 -65.86 17.58 -99.99
C ALA A 167 -66.05 16.84 -98.65
N LEU A 168 -67.10 16.03 -98.53
CA LEU A 168 -67.34 15.17 -97.38
C LEU A 168 -66.25 14.10 -97.24
N SER A 169 -65.85 13.47 -98.34
CA SER A 169 -64.77 12.48 -98.38
C SER A 169 -63.45 13.08 -97.92
N LYS A 170 -63.10 14.29 -98.39
CA LYS A 170 -61.92 15.02 -97.92
C LYS A 170 -62.01 15.37 -96.43
N SER A 171 -63.17 15.83 -95.95
CA SER A 171 -63.37 16.11 -94.53
C SER A 171 -63.24 14.85 -93.68
N GLN A 172 -63.80 13.72 -94.14
CA GLN A 172 -63.66 12.43 -93.48
C GLN A 172 -62.20 11.98 -93.43
N GLN A 173 -61.47 12.09 -94.54
CA GLN A 173 -60.04 11.77 -94.58
C GLN A 173 -59.21 12.65 -93.64
N MET A 174 -59.54 13.94 -93.51
CA MET A 174 -58.87 14.83 -92.55
C MET A 174 -59.16 14.39 -91.11
N LEU A 175 -60.41 14.04 -90.79
CA LEU A 175 -60.76 13.49 -89.47
C LEU A 175 -60.04 12.17 -89.21
N ASP A 176 -59.96 11.27 -90.19
CA ASP A 176 -59.25 10.00 -90.07
C ASP A 176 -57.73 10.18 -89.89
N GLN A 177 -57.15 11.25 -90.46
CA GLN A 177 -55.75 11.61 -90.20
C GLN A 177 -55.56 12.18 -88.80
N ASP A 178 -56.50 12.98 -88.32
CA ASP A 178 -56.42 13.58 -86.99
C ASP A 178 -56.68 12.54 -85.89
N THR A 179 -57.57 11.56 -86.10
CA THR A 179 -57.71 10.40 -85.21
C THR A 179 -56.44 9.58 -85.16
N LYS A 180 -55.79 9.30 -86.29
CA LYS A 180 -54.48 8.62 -86.33
C LYS A 180 -53.40 9.39 -85.58
N LYS A 181 -53.27 10.70 -85.81
CA LYS A 181 -52.32 11.54 -85.07
C LYS A 181 -52.60 11.55 -83.58
N PHE A 182 -53.87 11.52 -83.18
CA PHE A 182 -54.26 11.45 -81.77
C PHE A 182 -53.94 10.09 -81.15
N GLU A 183 -54.19 9.00 -81.87
CA GLU A 183 -53.80 7.65 -81.46
C GLU A 183 -52.28 7.55 -81.33
N GLU A 184 -51.51 8.05 -82.30
CA GLU A 184 -50.06 8.14 -82.25
C GLU A 184 -49.60 8.98 -81.05
N PHE A 185 -50.20 10.13 -80.78
CA PHE A 185 -49.88 10.97 -79.63
C PHE A 185 -50.16 10.26 -78.29
N LEU A 186 -51.27 9.52 -78.19
CA LEU A 186 -51.57 8.72 -77.01
C LEU A 186 -50.58 7.57 -76.83
N GLN A 187 -50.23 6.87 -77.90
CA GLN A 187 -49.21 5.82 -77.89
C GLN A 187 -47.85 6.38 -77.45
N ASP A 188 -47.40 7.48 -78.05
CA ASP A 188 -46.16 8.18 -77.70
C ASP A 188 -46.13 8.60 -76.23
N ARG A 189 -47.24 9.13 -75.71
CA ARG A 189 -47.34 9.55 -74.32
C ARG A 189 -47.33 8.36 -73.37
N LEU A 190 -48.05 7.28 -73.70
CA LEU A 190 -48.04 6.03 -72.94
C LEU A 190 -46.64 5.41 -72.93
N GLU A 191 -45.96 5.40 -74.07
CA GLU A 191 -44.57 4.96 -74.16
C GLU A 191 -43.64 5.79 -73.30
N ARG A 192 -43.75 7.12 -73.33
CA ARG A 192 -42.94 8.00 -72.46
C ARG A 192 -43.22 7.76 -70.98
N ALA A 193 -44.50 7.59 -70.61
CA ALA A 193 -44.89 7.27 -69.23
C ALA A 193 -44.36 5.91 -68.78
N THR A 194 -44.45 4.87 -69.63
CA THR A 194 -43.91 3.55 -69.32
C THR A 194 -42.38 3.53 -69.27
N LYS A 195 -41.70 4.28 -70.15
CA LYS A 195 -40.24 4.48 -70.08
C LYS A 195 -39.84 5.16 -68.75
N ALA A 196 -40.52 6.24 -68.36
CA ALA A 196 -40.30 6.91 -67.08
C ALA A 196 -40.54 5.99 -65.86
N ASN A 197 -41.58 5.15 -65.90
CA ASN A 197 -41.84 4.16 -64.84
C ASN A 197 -40.73 3.10 -64.79
N LYS A 198 -40.29 2.57 -65.93
CA LYS A 198 -39.17 1.62 -65.99
C LYS A 198 -37.88 2.22 -65.45
N ASP A 199 -37.60 3.49 -65.77
CA ASP A 199 -36.43 4.19 -65.25
C ASP A 199 -36.52 4.40 -63.73
N ALA A 200 -37.71 4.77 -63.21
CA ALA A 200 -37.96 4.87 -61.78
C ALA A 200 -37.81 3.52 -61.06
N GLU A 201 -38.34 2.44 -61.62
CA GLU A 201 -38.16 1.06 -61.13
C GLU A 201 -36.69 0.63 -61.16
N ALA A 202 -35.95 0.95 -62.22
CA ALA A 202 -34.52 0.66 -62.31
C ALA A 202 -33.71 1.41 -61.24
N LEU A 203 -34.04 2.67 -60.97
CA LEU A 203 -33.42 3.47 -59.91
C LEU A 203 -33.75 2.93 -58.51
N THR A 204 -35.00 2.55 -58.25
CA THR A 204 -35.40 1.94 -56.98
C THR A 204 -34.74 0.59 -56.75
N LYS A 205 -34.62 -0.25 -57.79
CA LYS A 205 -33.87 -1.50 -57.75
C LYS A 205 -32.39 -1.26 -57.40
N ARG A 206 -31.72 -0.33 -58.10
CA ARG A 206 -30.33 0.06 -57.78
C ARG A 206 -30.18 0.56 -56.34
N LYS A 207 -31.16 1.31 -55.81
CA LYS A 207 -31.18 1.76 -54.41
C LYS A 207 -31.31 0.56 -53.45
N GLN A 208 -32.22 -0.38 -53.73
CA GLN A 208 -32.41 -1.59 -52.93
C GLN A 208 -31.14 -2.45 -52.91
N ASP A 209 -30.47 -2.64 -54.05
CA ASP A 209 -29.20 -3.37 -54.14
C ASP A 209 -28.11 -2.71 -53.28
N LYS A 210 -28.00 -1.37 -53.32
CA LYS A 210 -27.07 -0.62 -52.46
C LYS A 210 -27.42 -0.77 -50.98
N LEU A 211 -28.70 -0.73 -50.61
CA LEU A 211 -29.15 -0.94 -49.23
C LEU A 211 -28.85 -2.37 -48.74
N GLN A 212 -29.02 -3.39 -49.59
CA GLN A 212 -28.62 -4.75 -49.28
C GLN A 212 -27.11 -4.87 -49.06
N LYS A 213 -26.28 -4.25 -49.93
CA LYS A 213 -24.82 -4.19 -49.74
C LYS A 213 -24.43 -3.49 -48.45
N ILE A 214 -25.07 -2.37 -48.11
CA ILE A 214 -24.85 -1.66 -46.84
C ILE A 214 -25.18 -2.59 -45.67
N ARG A 215 -26.32 -3.31 -45.71
CA ARG A 215 -26.68 -4.28 -44.66
C ARG A 215 -25.66 -5.41 -44.53
N GLN A 216 -25.19 -5.96 -45.64
CA GLN A 216 -24.14 -6.99 -45.63
C GLN A 216 -22.83 -6.48 -45.03
N ILE A 217 -22.39 -5.27 -45.40
CA ILE A 217 -21.18 -4.65 -44.84
C ILE A 217 -21.37 -4.37 -43.35
N LYS A 218 -22.52 -3.83 -42.93
CA LYS A 218 -22.82 -3.60 -41.51
C LYS A 218 -22.74 -4.90 -40.69
N SER A 219 -23.35 -5.98 -41.18
CA SER A 219 -23.24 -7.29 -40.53
C SER A 219 -21.80 -7.80 -40.46
N ARG A 220 -20.98 -7.59 -41.50
CA ARG A 220 -19.55 -7.93 -41.47
C ARG A 220 -18.77 -7.07 -40.46
N VAL A 221 -19.08 -5.77 -40.36
CA VAL A 221 -18.47 -4.86 -39.38
C VAL A 221 -18.82 -5.30 -37.97
N GLU A 222 -20.07 -5.66 -37.70
CA GLU A 222 -20.51 -6.18 -36.40
C GLU A 222 -19.81 -7.50 -36.07
N GLY A 223 -19.63 -8.40 -37.05
CA GLY A 223 -18.85 -9.63 -36.89
C GLY A 223 -17.40 -9.35 -36.49
N VAL A 224 -16.71 -8.47 -37.23
CA VAL A 224 -15.34 -8.07 -36.92
C VAL A 224 -15.24 -7.36 -35.56
N GLN A 225 -16.23 -6.54 -35.19
CA GLN A 225 -16.28 -5.91 -33.87
C GLN A 225 -16.42 -6.94 -32.74
N SER A 226 -17.24 -7.98 -32.93
CA SER A 226 -17.34 -9.11 -31.98
C SER A 226 -16.01 -9.86 -31.88
N GLU A 227 -15.34 -10.15 -33.00
CA GLU A 227 -14.02 -10.77 -33.01
C GLU A 227 -12.97 -9.90 -32.30
N ILE A 228 -12.96 -8.59 -32.56
CA ILE A 228 -12.11 -7.63 -31.84
C ILE A 228 -12.39 -7.64 -30.34
N GLY A 229 -13.67 -7.76 -29.94
CA GLY A 229 -14.06 -7.92 -28.54
C GLY A 229 -13.44 -9.17 -27.91
N LYS A 230 -13.61 -10.33 -28.55
CA LYS A 230 -13.03 -11.61 -28.11
C LYS A 230 -11.50 -11.53 -28.01
N PHE A 231 -10.84 -10.97 -29.04
CA PHE A 231 -9.38 -10.83 -29.01
C PHE A 231 -8.90 -9.83 -27.94
N ARG A 232 -9.69 -8.80 -27.62
CA ARG A 232 -9.39 -7.88 -26.52
C ARG A 232 -9.45 -8.58 -25.17
N GLU A 233 -10.50 -9.36 -24.93
CA GLU A 233 -10.66 -10.15 -23.70
C GLU A 233 -9.51 -11.16 -23.55
N VAL A 234 -9.21 -11.93 -24.61
CA VAL A 234 -8.06 -12.86 -24.62
C VAL A 234 -6.74 -12.13 -24.39
N ARG A 235 -6.54 -10.95 -24.98
CA ARG A 235 -5.33 -10.16 -24.74
C ARG A 235 -5.23 -9.71 -23.28
N GLU A 236 -6.33 -9.28 -22.67
CA GLU A 236 -6.36 -8.89 -21.26
C GLU A 236 -6.06 -10.07 -20.34
N GLU A 237 -6.60 -11.25 -20.64
CA GLU A 237 -6.27 -12.50 -19.95
C GLU A 237 -4.79 -12.87 -20.10
N CYS A 238 -4.27 -12.88 -21.33
CA CYS A 238 -2.84 -13.13 -21.58
C CYS A 238 -1.95 -12.09 -20.89
N ALA A 239 -2.37 -10.83 -20.80
CA ALA A 239 -1.64 -9.80 -20.07
C ALA A 239 -1.63 -10.06 -18.56
N ARG A 240 -2.77 -10.50 -17.99
CA ARG A 240 -2.84 -10.93 -16.58
C ARG A 240 -1.93 -12.13 -16.32
N TYR A 241 -1.97 -13.16 -17.19
CA TYR A 241 -1.10 -14.33 -17.09
C TYR A 241 0.37 -13.95 -17.23
N LYS A 242 0.72 -13.09 -18.19
CA LYS A 242 2.09 -12.58 -18.35
C LYS A 242 2.58 -11.85 -17.10
N HIS A 243 1.75 -10.98 -16.51
CA HIS A 243 2.10 -10.29 -15.28
C HIS A 243 2.30 -11.26 -14.11
N PHE A 244 1.46 -12.28 -14.02
CA PHE A 244 1.59 -13.35 -13.04
C PHE A 244 2.89 -14.14 -13.22
N LEU A 245 3.21 -14.56 -14.45
CA LEU A 245 4.46 -15.24 -14.78
C LEU A 245 5.68 -14.37 -14.47
N ILE A 246 5.62 -13.06 -14.75
CA ILE A 246 6.69 -12.12 -14.37
C ILE A 246 6.87 -12.06 -12.85
N LYS A 247 5.81 -12.18 -12.04
CA LYS A 247 5.95 -12.23 -10.58
C LYS A 247 6.65 -13.50 -10.11
N LEU A 248 6.28 -14.65 -10.68
CA LEU A 248 6.86 -15.95 -10.33
C LEU A 248 8.28 -16.14 -10.88
N THR A 249 8.64 -15.41 -11.93
CA THR A 249 9.97 -15.48 -12.52
C THR A 249 11.05 -15.11 -11.49
N PRO A 250 12.01 -16.01 -11.22
CA PRO A 250 13.14 -15.77 -10.32
C PRO A 250 13.89 -14.46 -10.60
N SER A 251 14.35 -13.80 -9.53
CA SER A 251 15.10 -12.53 -9.63
C SER A 251 16.44 -12.70 -10.36
N GLU A 252 17.10 -13.84 -10.19
CA GLU A 252 18.38 -14.17 -10.86
C GLU A 252 18.21 -14.17 -12.39
N TRP A 253 17.15 -14.78 -12.89
CA TRP A 253 16.86 -14.78 -14.31
C TRP A 253 16.55 -13.36 -14.82
N LYS A 254 15.82 -12.54 -14.05
CA LYS A 254 15.58 -11.13 -14.39
C LYS A 254 16.87 -10.32 -14.45
N GLU A 255 17.84 -10.64 -13.61
CA GLU A 255 19.16 -10.00 -13.60
C GLU A 255 19.97 -10.37 -14.83
N GLN A 256 20.06 -11.66 -15.14
CA GLN A 256 20.71 -12.15 -16.35
C GLN A 256 20.12 -11.51 -17.62
N GLN A 257 18.79 -11.39 -17.70
CA GLN A 257 18.15 -10.71 -18.83
C GLN A 257 18.45 -9.21 -18.87
N ARG A 258 18.52 -8.53 -17.71
CA ARG A 258 18.95 -7.12 -17.64
C ARG A 258 20.39 -6.95 -18.13
N GLU A 259 21.29 -7.84 -17.73
CA GLU A 259 22.69 -7.83 -18.17
C GLU A 259 22.81 -8.06 -19.68
N LEU A 260 22.09 -9.04 -20.22
CA LEU A 260 22.01 -9.25 -21.67
C LEU A 260 21.46 -8.02 -22.40
N LYS A 261 20.46 -7.32 -21.82
CA LYS A 261 19.96 -6.04 -22.35
C LYS A 261 21.08 -5.00 -22.42
N LEU A 262 21.82 -4.85 -21.33
CA LEU A 262 22.91 -3.88 -21.22
C LEU A 262 24.05 -4.22 -22.16
N ALA A 263 24.40 -5.50 -22.31
CA ALA A 263 25.41 -5.96 -23.25
C ALA A 263 25.01 -5.67 -24.71
N ARG A 264 23.76 -5.97 -25.11
CA ARG A 264 23.25 -5.62 -26.44
C ARG A 264 23.23 -4.11 -26.68
N LYS A 265 22.87 -3.33 -25.67
CA LYS A 265 22.92 -1.85 -25.72
C LYS A 265 24.35 -1.35 -25.90
N ALA A 266 25.30 -1.88 -25.14
CA ALA A 266 26.72 -1.56 -25.25
C ALA A 266 27.26 -1.92 -26.64
N GLN A 267 26.97 -3.12 -27.14
CA GLN A 267 27.35 -3.54 -28.50
C GLN A 267 26.76 -2.64 -29.58
N ARG A 268 25.49 -2.22 -29.46
CA ARG A 268 24.88 -1.27 -30.43
C ARG A 268 25.57 0.08 -30.38
N ARG A 269 25.86 0.59 -29.18
CA ARG A 269 26.61 1.82 -28.98
C ARG A 269 28.00 1.73 -29.60
N GLU A 270 28.74 0.66 -29.35
CA GLU A 270 30.07 0.42 -29.92
C GLU A 270 30.04 0.30 -31.44
N ARG A 271 29.08 -0.47 -31.99
CA ARG A 271 28.89 -0.58 -33.46
C ARG A 271 28.60 0.77 -34.10
N TRP A 272 27.76 1.58 -33.46
CA TRP A 272 27.45 2.92 -33.95
C TRP A 272 28.66 3.85 -33.88
N ILE A 273 29.38 3.85 -32.75
CA ILE A 273 30.62 4.62 -32.59
C ILE A 273 31.63 4.20 -33.66
N ALA A 274 31.86 2.90 -33.84
CA ALA A 274 32.78 2.37 -34.84
C ALA A 274 32.37 2.77 -36.28
N ALA A 275 31.08 2.75 -36.60
CA ALA A 275 30.58 3.17 -37.91
C ALA A 275 30.82 4.66 -38.16
N GLN A 276 30.60 5.51 -37.16
CA GLN A 276 30.85 6.96 -37.24
C GLN A 276 32.36 7.29 -37.24
N MET A 277 33.16 6.50 -36.54
CA MET A 277 34.62 6.64 -36.51
C MET A 277 35.30 6.13 -37.78
N ALA A 278 34.73 5.16 -38.49
CA ALA A 278 35.32 4.58 -39.70
C ALA A 278 35.76 5.61 -40.77
N PRO A 279 34.96 6.63 -41.16
CA PRO A 279 35.42 7.66 -42.10
C PRO A 279 36.55 8.54 -41.52
N ILE A 280 36.51 8.86 -40.23
CA ILE A 280 37.54 9.67 -39.55
C ILE A 280 38.85 8.88 -39.45
N LEU A 281 38.79 7.59 -39.15
CA LEU A 281 39.97 6.74 -39.11
C LEU A 281 40.62 6.61 -40.49
N LYS A 282 39.83 6.53 -41.56
CA LYS A 282 40.34 6.53 -42.94
C LYS A 282 41.02 7.85 -43.30
N SER A 283 40.46 9.00 -42.92
CA SER A 283 41.09 10.30 -43.20
C SER A 283 42.38 10.48 -42.41
N VAL A 284 42.39 10.10 -41.12
CA VAL A 284 43.61 10.15 -40.30
C VAL A 284 44.68 9.18 -40.81
N ALA A 285 44.31 7.97 -41.24
CA ALA A 285 45.27 7.02 -41.82
C ALA A 285 45.88 7.53 -43.13
N ALA A 286 45.08 8.18 -43.99
CA ALA A 286 45.58 8.80 -45.21
C ALA A 286 46.53 9.98 -44.91
N GLU A 287 46.24 10.80 -43.90
CA GLU A 287 47.14 11.86 -43.43
C GLU A 287 48.46 11.29 -42.85
N GLU A 288 48.39 10.22 -42.07
CA GLU A 288 49.56 9.50 -41.54
C GLU A 288 50.43 8.97 -42.68
N GLU A 289 49.85 8.30 -43.68
CA GLU A 289 50.60 7.76 -44.82
C GLU A 289 51.23 8.86 -45.68
N GLN A 290 50.52 9.97 -45.93
CA GLN A 290 51.07 11.11 -46.66
C GLN A 290 52.26 11.74 -45.93
N LEU A 291 52.20 11.86 -44.61
CA LEU A 291 53.29 12.40 -43.81
C LEU A 291 54.46 11.43 -43.71
N GLU A 292 54.22 10.12 -43.68
CA GLU A 292 55.29 9.12 -43.74
C GLU A 292 55.99 9.11 -45.11
N ARG A 293 55.23 9.26 -46.21
CA ARG A 293 55.80 9.45 -47.56
C ARG A 293 56.66 10.70 -47.64
N LYS A 294 56.15 11.85 -47.16
CA LYS A 294 56.92 13.11 -47.11
C LYS A 294 58.16 12.99 -46.23
N ALA A 295 58.06 12.36 -45.06
CA ALA A 295 59.20 12.16 -44.18
C ALA A 295 60.23 11.19 -44.78
N ALA A 296 59.81 10.23 -45.61
CA ALA A 296 60.69 9.34 -46.35
C ALA A 296 61.39 10.07 -47.52
N GLU A 297 60.65 10.93 -48.24
CA GLU A 297 61.22 11.83 -49.26
C GLU A 297 62.23 12.80 -48.66
N GLU A 298 61.89 13.49 -47.57
CA GLU A 298 62.79 14.39 -46.83
C GLU A 298 64.02 13.64 -46.27
N ALA A 299 63.85 12.39 -45.81
CA ALA A 299 64.96 11.56 -45.37
C ALA A 299 65.86 11.11 -46.54
N ALA A 300 65.29 10.85 -47.72
CA ALA A 300 66.03 10.52 -48.93
C ALA A 300 66.80 11.74 -49.46
N GLU A 301 66.18 12.93 -49.47
CA GLU A 301 66.85 14.20 -49.81
C GLU A 301 67.96 14.55 -48.82
N ALA A 302 67.71 14.34 -47.51
CA ALA A 302 68.74 14.50 -46.48
C ALA A 302 69.90 13.50 -46.66
N ALA A 303 69.63 12.26 -47.09
CA ALA A 303 70.65 11.28 -47.41
C ALA A 303 71.42 11.60 -48.70
N GLU A 304 70.77 12.19 -49.70
CA GLU A 304 71.41 12.62 -50.94
C GLU A 304 72.33 13.84 -50.72
N THR A 305 71.88 14.81 -49.92
CA THR A 305 72.71 15.96 -49.49
C THR A 305 73.87 15.53 -48.57
N ARG A 306 73.71 14.43 -47.82
CA ARG A 306 74.77 13.77 -47.02
C ARG A 306 75.88 13.17 -47.91
N SER A 307 75.53 12.63 -49.07
CA SER A 307 76.50 12.07 -50.04
C SER A 307 77.42 13.15 -50.65
N LYS A 308 76.94 14.39 -50.76
CA LYS A 308 77.66 15.51 -51.40
C LYS A 308 78.58 16.32 -50.46
N LYS A 309 78.59 16.08 -49.14
CA LYS A 309 79.41 16.84 -48.15
C LYS A 309 80.31 15.93 -47.30
N ARG A 310 81.63 15.93 -47.53
CA ARG A 310 82.64 15.34 -46.61
C ARG A 310 82.96 16.33 -45.49
N GLY A 311 82.38 16.17 -44.29
CA GLY A 311 82.61 17.01 -43.12
C GLY A 311 83.16 16.24 -41.90
N GLY A 312 83.93 16.91 -41.04
CA GLY A 312 84.69 16.32 -39.92
C GLY A 312 83.87 15.89 -38.68
N LYS A 313 84.58 15.34 -37.67
CA LYS A 313 84.07 14.61 -36.49
C LYS A 313 83.03 15.36 -35.63
N ALA A 314 83.09 16.70 -35.56
CA ALA A 314 82.11 17.53 -34.82
C ALA A 314 80.72 17.52 -35.48
N LYS A 315 80.68 17.48 -36.81
CA LYS A 315 79.43 17.47 -37.59
C LYS A 315 78.67 16.16 -37.46
N ARG A 316 79.37 15.03 -37.25
CA ARG A 316 78.76 13.71 -37.02
C ARG A 316 77.95 13.62 -35.72
N LYS A 317 78.38 14.33 -34.68
CA LYS A 317 77.67 14.36 -33.38
C LYS A 317 76.39 15.22 -33.48
N GLU A 318 76.48 16.35 -34.18
CA GLU A 318 75.34 17.23 -34.49
C GLU A 318 74.31 16.51 -35.37
N GLU A 319 74.76 15.72 -36.35
CA GLU A 319 73.91 14.86 -37.19
C GLU A 319 73.21 13.73 -36.41
N GLU A 320 73.89 13.14 -35.42
CA GLU A 320 73.32 12.09 -34.56
C GLU A 320 72.27 12.67 -33.59
N GLU A 321 72.55 13.85 -33.02
CA GLU A 321 71.57 14.60 -32.21
C GLU A 321 70.35 15.05 -33.03
N GLU A 322 70.55 15.46 -34.30
CA GLU A 322 69.46 15.82 -35.22
C GLU A 322 68.61 14.60 -35.62
N ALA A 323 69.22 13.42 -35.82
CA ALA A 323 68.49 12.18 -36.08
C ALA A 323 67.62 11.75 -34.89
N VAL A 324 68.15 11.88 -33.67
CA VAL A 324 67.40 11.61 -32.43
C VAL A 324 66.25 12.62 -32.25
N LEU A 325 66.45 13.89 -32.61
CA LEU A 325 65.40 14.90 -32.57
C LEU A 325 64.27 14.58 -33.57
N ARG A 326 64.60 14.17 -34.80
CA ARG A 326 63.63 13.76 -35.83
C ARG A 326 62.85 12.51 -35.43
N GLU A 327 63.49 11.57 -34.74
CA GLU A 327 62.82 10.39 -34.22
C GLU A 327 61.85 10.73 -33.07
N LYS A 328 62.27 11.59 -32.13
CA LYS A 328 61.40 12.14 -31.09
C LYS A 328 60.21 12.91 -31.68
N GLU A 329 60.44 13.67 -32.75
CA GLU A 329 59.37 14.38 -33.46
C GLU A 329 58.40 13.42 -34.15
N ARG A 330 58.91 12.37 -34.80
CA ARG A 330 58.07 11.30 -35.39
C ARG A 330 57.22 10.61 -34.33
N GLN A 331 57.80 10.29 -33.17
CA GLN A 331 57.07 9.73 -32.04
C GLN A 331 56.03 10.72 -31.50
N ALA A 332 56.36 12.01 -31.37
CA ALA A 332 55.43 13.04 -30.95
C ALA A 332 54.25 13.22 -31.94
N ARG A 333 54.52 13.12 -33.24
CA ARG A 333 53.48 13.15 -34.30
C ARG A 333 52.54 11.95 -34.19
N LYS A 334 53.06 10.73 -34.01
CA LYS A 334 52.24 9.53 -33.76
C LYS A 334 51.35 9.70 -32.52
N ARG A 335 51.87 10.28 -31.44
CA ARG A 335 51.09 10.59 -30.23
C ARG A 335 50.00 11.64 -30.47
N ARG A 336 50.21 12.63 -31.34
CA ARG A 336 49.20 13.63 -31.72
C ARG A 336 48.05 13.01 -32.51
N PHE A 337 48.35 12.15 -33.48
CA PHE A 337 47.32 11.42 -34.22
C PHE A 337 46.51 10.51 -33.32
N GLN A 338 47.16 9.81 -32.40
CA GLN A 338 46.49 9.00 -31.40
C GLN A 338 45.55 9.83 -30.51
N ARG A 339 46.01 10.99 -30.01
CA ARG A 339 45.17 11.89 -29.21
C ARG A 339 43.96 12.41 -29.99
N ARG A 340 44.13 12.72 -31.28
CA ARG A 340 43.03 13.15 -32.16
C ARG A 340 42.00 12.05 -32.37
N LYS A 341 42.42 10.79 -32.55
CA LYS A 341 41.51 9.63 -32.66
C LYS A 341 40.67 9.47 -31.39
N GLU A 342 41.31 9.56 -30.22
CA GLU A 342 40.66 9.46 -28.90
C GLU A 342 39.70 10.63 -28.62
N GLU A 343 40.06 11.85 -29.00
CA GLU A 343 39.20 13.04 -28.85
C GLU A 343 37.93 12.93 -29.72
N GLU A 344 38.05 12.47 -30.97
CA GLU A 344 36.92 12.27 -31.88
C GLU A 344 36.03 11.10 -31.44
N GLU A 345 36.62 10.00 -30.97
CA GLU A 345 35.87 8.89 -30.36
C GLU A 345 35.04 9.38 -29.18
N ARG A 346 35.63 10.20 -28.29
CA ARG A 346 34.94 10.74 -27.13
C ARG A 346 33.79 11.68 -27.51
N ARG A 347 33.96 12.49 -28.55
CA ARG A 347 32.91 13.38 -29.09
C ARG A 347 31.75 12.58 -29.68
N ILE A 348 32.06 11.59 -30.52
CA ILE A 348 31.06 10.70 -31.12
C ILE A 348 30.33 9.92 -30.03
N ALA A 349 31.06 9.32 -29.09
CA ALA A 349 30.50 8.56 -27.98
C ALA A 349 29.60 9.40 -27.06
N ALA A 350 29.84 10.71 -26.96
CA ALA A 350 28.99 11.66 -26.23
C ALA A 350 27.74 12.08 -27.03
N SER A 351 27.80 12.04 -28.36
CA SER A 351 26.65 12.33 -29.24
C SER A 351 25.68 11.16 -29.43
N TYR A 352 26.00 9.97 -28.88
CA TYR A 352 25.13 8.81 -28.96
C TYR A 352 23.90 8.97 -28.05
N GLU A 353 22.72 9.06 -28.66
CA GLU A 353 21.45 9.05 -27.96
C GLU A 353 20.93 7.60 -27.83
N GLU A 354 20.64 7.19 -26.59
CA GLU A 354 20.26 5.81 -26.32
C GLU A 354 18.81 5.54 -26.73
N VAL A 355 18.60 4.98 -27.92
CA VAL A 355 17.28 4.52 -28.36
C VAL A 355 16.95 3.18 -27.69
N SER A 356 15.97 3.22 -26.78
CA SER A 356 15.44 2.02 -26.12
C SER A 356 14.83 1.11 -27.18
N SER A 357 15.43 -0.06 -27.40
CA SER A 357 14.81 -1.11 -28.21
C SER A 357 13.60 -1.65 -27.43
N GLU A 358 12.47 -1.74 -28.11
CA GLU A 358 11.23 -2.37 -27.66
C GLU A 358 11.28 -3.91 -27.72
N GLU A 359 12.46 -4.52 -27.93
CA GLU A 359 12.60 -5.98 -27.82
C GLU A 359 12.30 -6.42 -26.38
N GLU A 360 11.08 -6.90 -26.20
CA GLU A 360 10.62 -7.55 -25.00
C GLU A 360 11.22 -8.95 -24.89
N PHE A 361 11.80 -9.28 -23.74
CA PHE A 361 12.49 -10.55 -23.53
C PHE A 361 11.53 -11.75 -23.58
N GLU A 362 12.06 -12.87 -24.09
CA GLU A 362 11.39 -14.17 -24.01
C GLU A 362 11.01 -14.49 -22.56
N LEU A 363 9.80 -15.01 -22.34
CA LEU A 363 9.35 -15.41 -21.01
C LEU A 363 10.22 -16.56 -20.46
N HIS A 364 10.44 -16.59 -19.15
CA HIS A 364 11.17 -17.67 -18.50
C HIS A 364 10.45 -19.02 -18.67
N PHE A 365 9.14 -19.04 -18.44
CA PHE A 365 8.34 -20.26 -18.53
C PHE A 365 7.98 -20.54 -19.99
N LYS A 366 8.53 -21.63 -20.53
CA LYS A 366 8.27 -22.07 -21.92
C LYS A 366 7.26 -23.21 -21.97
N GLU A 367 7.27 -24.05 -20.95
CA GLU A 367 6.36 -25.19 -20.84
C GLU A 367 5.49 -25.06 -19.57
N PRO A 368 4.20 -25.45 -19.61
CA PRO A 368 3.34 -25.40 -18.44
C PRO A 368 3.82 -26.24 -17.26
N ALA A 369 4.54 -27.35 -17.53
CA ALA A 369 5.09 -28.22 -16.50
C ALA A 369 6.06 -27.47 -15.56
N GLN A 370 6.88 -26.58 -16.10
CA GLN A 370 7.84 -25.77 -15.32
C GLN A 370 7.14 -24.93 -14.24
N LEU A 371 5.93 -24.43 -14.53
CA LEU A 371 5.15 -23.68 -13.56
C LEU A 371 4.64 -24.59 -12.43
N MET A 372 4.19 -25.80 -12.78
CA MET A 372 3.77 -26.79 -11.79
C MET A 372 4.95 -27.20 -10.90
N ASP A 373 6.13 -27.43 -11.47
CA ASP A 373 7.34 -27.74 -10.72
C ASP A 373 7.67 -26.62 -9.73
N THR A 374 7.59 -25.34 -10.14
CA THR A 374 7.81 -24.22 -9.20
C THR A 374 6.77 -24.16 -8.09
N PHE A 375 5.51 -24.56 -8.33
CA PHE A 375 4.51 -24.66 -7.27
C PHE A 375 4.79 -25.82 -6.34
N THR A 376 5.14 -27.00 -6.86
CA THR A 376 5.53 -28.14 -6.05
C THR A 376 6.75 -27.80 -5.19
N GLU A 377 7.77 -27.14 -5.74
CA GLU A 377 8.91 -26.65 -4.97
C GLU A 377 8.50 -25.65 -3.88
N LEU A 378 7.55 -24.75 -4.15
CA LEU A 378 7.04 -23.79 -3.17
C LEU A 378 6.22 -24.49 -2.08
N GLU A 379 5.43 -25.51 -2.45
CA GLU A 379 4.69 -26.35 -1.52
C GLU A 379 5.63 -27.15 -0.61
N GLU A 380 6.68 -27.75 -1.18
CA GLU A 380 7.74 -28.44 -0.43
C GLU A 380 8.49 -27.50 0.50
N LYS A 381 8.87 -26.30 0.02
CA LYS A 381 9.53 -25.28 0.86
C LYS A 381 8.61 -24.80 1.98
N ASN A 382 7.32 -24.59 1.71
CA ASN A 382 6.36 -24.20 2.74
C ASN A 382 6.14 -25.32 3.75
N LEU A 383 6.04 -26.57 3.30
CA LEU A 383 5.92 -27.73 4.19
C LEU A 383 7.17 -27.89 5.05
N PHE A 384 8.36 -27.71 4.47
CA PHE A 384 9.63 -27.71 5.18
C PHE A 384 9.71 -26.59 6.22
N LEU A 385 9.27 -25.37 5.89
CA LEU A 385 9.22 -24.26 6.84
C LEU A 385 8.24 -24.55 8.00
N ILE A 386 7.09 -25.16 7.71
CA ILE A 386 6.14 -25.56 8.75
C ILE A 386 6.76 -26.62 9.66
N GLN A 387 7.37 -27.66 9.09
CA GLN A 387 8.06 -28.71 9.86
C GLN A 387 9.19 -28.12 10.70
N SER A 388 10.05 -27.30 10.11
CA SER A 388 11.13 -26.63 10.83
C SER A 388 10.58 -25.73 11.94
N SER A 389 9.49 -25.00 11.71
CA SER A 389 8.87 -24.19 12.76
C SER A 389 8.35 -25.05 13.91
N GLN A 390 7.70 -26.17 13.61
CA GLN A 390 7.22 -27.12 14.61
C GLN A 390 8.36 -27.78 15.38
N GLU A 391 9.44 -28.18 14.72
CA GLU A 391 10.63 -28.72 15.37
C GLU A 391 11.26 -27.67 16.30
N THR A 392 11.40 -26.42 15.85
CA THR A 392 11.92 -25.36 16.70
C THR A 392 11.01 -25.05 17.88
N GLU A 393 9.69 -25.11 17.70
CA GLU A 393 8.69 -24.94 18.78
C GLU A 393 8.79 -26.09 19.78
N GLN A 394 8.89 -27.34 19.32
CA GLN A 394 9.10 -28.50 20.19
C GLN A 394 10.40 -28.39 20.98
N THR A 395 11.52 -28.00 20.35
CA THR A 395 12.78 -27.79 21.07
C THR A 395 12.68 -26.67 22.10
N LEU A 396 11.90 -25.63 21.82
CA LEU A 396 11.65 -24.53 22.75
C LEU A 396 10.83 -25.02 23.95
N ASP A 397 9.79 -25.82 23.73
CA ASP A 397 8.95 -26.40 24.77
C ASP A 397 9.74 -27.37 25.65
N GLU A 398 10.58 -28.22 25.04
CA GLU A 398 11.50 -29.10 25.77
C GLU A 398 12.47 -28.31 26.65
N LEU A 399 13.05 -27.22 26.11
CA LEU A 399 13.92 -26.32 26.87
C LEU A 399 13.17 -25.64 28.01
N GLN A 400 11.95 -25.16 27.79
CA GLN A 400 11.10 -24.58 28.84
C GLN A 400 10.78 -25.60 29.93
N HIS A 401 10.40 -26.83 29.57
CA HIS A 401 10.14 -27.90 30.54
C HIS A 401 11.40 -28.29 31.32
N SER A 402 12.56 -28.35 30.66
CA SER A 402 13.84 -28.60 31.33
C SER A 402 14.20 -27.46 32.30
N PHE A 403 13.95 -26.21 31.90
CA PHE A 403 14.15 -25.03 32.73
C PHE A 403 13.24 -25.07 33.96
N ASP A 404 11.94 -25.28 33.78
CA ASP A 404 10.97 -25.38 34.88
C ASP A 404 11.32 -26.51 35.85
N ARG A 405 11.77 -27.66 35.32
CA ARG A 405 12.24 -28.77 36.14
C ARG A 405 13.47 -28.37 36.97
N THR A 406 14.50 -27.82 36.33
CA THR A 406 15.71 -27.38 37.04
C THR A 406 15.40 -26.28 38.05
N GLN A 407 14.48 -25.37 37.75
CA GLN A 407 14.03 -24.32 38.66
C GLN A 407 13.33 -24.91 39.88
N LYS A 408 12.43 -25.89 39.70
CA LYS A 408 11.78 -26.62 40.81
C LYS A 408 12.79 -27.39 41.66
N GLU A 409 13.73 -28.10 41.03
CA GLU A 409 14.80 -28.81 41.72
C GLU A 409 15.72 -27.86 42.51
N MET A 410 16.09 -26.72 41.92
CA MET A 410 16.88 -25.68 42.58
C MET A 410 16.10 -25.06 43.75
N PHE A 411 14.82 -24.76 43.59
CA PHE A 411 13.98 -24.25 44.67
C PHE A 411 13.88 -25.27 45.82
N ALA A 412 13.69 -26.56 45.50
CA ALA A 412 13.68 -27.63 46.50
C ALA A 412 15.02 -27.72 47.25
N LYS A 413 16.15 -27.68 46.54
CA LYS A 413 17.50 -27.64 47.16
C LYS A 413 17.69 -26.42 48.06
N VAL A 414 17.25 -25.24 47.61
CA VAL A 414 17.30 -24.01 48.42
C VAL A 414 16.45 -24.14 49.69
N GLN A 415 15.25 -24.72 49.60
CA GLN A 415 14.42 -24.97 50.78
C GLN A 415 15.03 -26.00 51.72
N GLN A 416 15.61 -27.08 51.19
CA GLN A 416 16.34 -28.07 51.99
C GLN A 416 17.53 -27.42 52.71
N LEU A 417 18.34 -26.62 52.03
CA LEU A 417 19.45 -25.90 52.65
C LEU A 417 18.98 -24.93 53.73
N LYS A 418 17.88 -24.19 53.49
CA LYS A 418 17.27 -23.32 54.52
C LYS A 418 16.82 -24.12 55.74
N ASN A 419 16.21 -25.29 55.54
CA ASN A 419 15.79 -26.15 56.65
C ASN A 419 16.99 -26.71 57.41
N ASN A 420 18.06 -27.11 56.70
CA ASN A 420 19.31 -27.55 57.32
C ASN A 420 19.97 -26.43 58.14
N ILE A 421 19.99 -25.19 57.61
CA ILE A 421 20.49 -24.02 58.35
C ILE A 421 19.67 -23.83 59.62
N LYS A 422 18.33 -23.83 59.54
CA LYS A 422 17.47 -23.70 60.73
C LYS A 422 17.71 -24.81 61.75
N HIS A 423 17.88 -26.05 61.29
CA HIS A 423 18.16 -27.18 62.17
C HIS A 423 19.53 -27.06 62.85
N LEU A 424 20.56 -26.65 62.10
CA LEU A 424 21.89 -26.37 62.66
C LEU A 424 21.86 -25.20 63.64
N GLU A 425 21.13 -24.12 63.33
CA GLU A 425 20.93 -23.00 64.25
C GLU A 425 20.26 -23.44 65.54
N GLN A 426 19.24 -24.30 65.47
CA GLN A 426 18.59 -24.90 66.64
C GLN A 426 19.54 -25.80 67.44
N SER A 427 20.32 -26.65 66.77
CA SER A 427 21.32 -27.50 67.42
C SER A 427 22.40 -26.68 68.11
N ILE A 428 22.91 -25.63 67.45
CA ILE A 428 23.86 -24.68 68.05
C ILE A 428 23.23 -23.98 69.25
N ALA A 429 21.96 -23.58 69.18
CA ALA A 429 21.26 -22.96 70.30
C ALA A 429 21.12 -23.92 71.49
N GLN A 430 20.75 -25.17 71.25
CA GLN A 430 20.67 -26.22 72.29
C GLN A 430 22.04 -26.50 72.90
N GLU A 431 23.09 -26.59 72.08
CA GLU A 431 24.45 -26.87 72.57
C GLU A 431 25.02 -25.68 73.35
N LYS A 432 24.69 -24.44 72.94
CA LYS A 432 24.98 -23.24 73.73
C LYS A 432 24.27 -23.26 75.08
N GLN A 433 22.98 -23.63 75.11
CA GLN A 433 22.22 -23.76 76.36
C GLN A 433 22.84 -24.80 77.29
N ARG A 434 23.16 -26.01 76.78
CA ARG A 434 23.87 -27.04 77.55
C ARG A 434 25.24 -26.57 78.03
N GLY A 435 25.98 -25.86 77.18
CA GLY A 435 27.26 -25.26 77.53
C GLY A 435 27.12 -24.22 78.66
N ASP A 436 26.07 -23.40 78.63
CA ASP A 436 25.77 -22.42 79.67
C ASP A 436 25.33 -23.08 80.97
N GLU A 437 24.52 -24.15 80.91
CA GLU A 437 24.12 -24.96 82.07
C GLU A 437 25.32 -25.64 82.73
N LEU A 438 26.21 -26.25 81.94
CA LEU A 438 27.45 -26.84 82.45
C LEU A 438 28.35 -25.77 83.07
N ARG A 439 28.49 -24.60 82.43
CA ARG A 439 29.26 -23.47 83.00
C ARG A 439 28.69 -23.01 84.34
N LYS A 440 27.36 -22.95 84.50
CA LYS A 440 26.72 -22.67 85.78
C LYS A 440 27.02 -23.76 86.81
N GLY A 441 26.90 -25.03 86.45
CA GLY A 441 27.23 -26.15 87.35
C GLY A 441 28.71 -26.18 87.77
N TYR A 442 29.65 -25.81 86.89
CA TYR A 442 31.06 -25.65 87.24
C TYR A 442 31.30 -24.45 88.16
N ALA A 443 30.61 -23.33 87.94
CA ALA A 443 30.70 -22.17 88.83
C ALA A 443 30.20 -22.49 90.26
N GLU A 444 29.12 -23.27 90.38
CA GLU A 444 28.60 -23.74 91.67
C GLU A 444 29.55 -24.71 92.38
N LYS A 445 30.11 -25.69 91.65
CA LYS A 445 31.09 -26.66 92.20
C LYS A 445 32.45 -26.04 92.54
N ALA A 446 32.85 -24.97 91.86
CA ALA A 446 34.07 -24.23 92.22
C ALA A 446 33.95 -23.56 93.60
N GLY A 447 32.75 -23.21 94.06
CA GLY A 447 32.50 -22.64 95.38
C GLY A 447 32.76 -23.63 96.52
N THR A 448 32.34 -24.90 96.37
CA THR A 448 32.53 -25.95 97.38
C THR A 448 33.98 -26.42 97.47
N GLN A 449 34.67 -26.55 96.33
CA GLN A 449 36.08 -26.98 96.32
C GLN A 449 37.03 -25.98 97.01
N VAL A 450 36.68 -24.69 97.03
CA VAL A 450 37.44 -23.66 97.78
C VAL A 450 37.25 -23.79 99.29
N GLN A 451 36.08 -24.25 99.76
CA GLN A 451 35.83 -24.50 101.18
C GLN A 451 36.54 -25.77 101.67
N ASP A 452 36.53 -26.84 100.87
CA ASP A 452 37.22 -28.10 101.21
C ASP A 452 38.74 -27.93 101.34
N LYS A 453 39.36 -27.10 100.50
CA LYS A 453 40.80 -26.78 100.62
C LYS A 453 41.12 -26.05 101.92
N LYS A 454 40.29 -25.10 102.34
CA LYS A 454 40.49 -24.37 103.61
C LYS A 454 40.33 -25.30 104.82
N LEU A 455 39.42 -26.26 104.75
CA LEU A 455 39.24 -27.28 105.79
C LEU A 455 40.45 -28.22 105.86
N GLY A 456 41.01 -28.62 104.71
CA GLY A 456 42.27 -29.39 104.65
C GLY A 456 43.46 -28.64 105.25
N ASP A 457 43.64 -27.36 104.89
CA ASP A 457 44.70 -26.51 105.44
C ASP A 457 44.59 -26.35 106.97
N LEU A 458 43.36 -26.24 107.49
CA LEU A 458 43.11 -26.15 108.92
C LEU A 458 43.44 -27.46 109.64
N ALA A 459 43.01 -28.60 109.09
CA ALA A 459 43.32 -29.93 109.63
C ALA A 459 44.84 -30.17 109.70
N GLN A 460 45.59 -29.74 108.67
CA GLN A 460 47.05 -29.85 108.66
C GLN A 460 47.72 -28.99 109.75
N LYS A 461 47.23 -27.78 110.00
CA LYS A 461 47.74 -26.92 111.07
C LYS A 461 47.45 -27.49 112.46
N VAL A 462 46.26 -28.05 112.66
CA VAL A 462 45.91 -28.72 113.93
C VAL A 462 46.83 -29.91 114.18
N GLN A 463 47.12 -30.71 113.15
CA GLN A 463 48.11 -31.80 113.22
C GLN A 463 49.51 -31.29 113.60
N GLU A 464 49.96 -30.19 113.00
CA GLU A 464 51.28 -29.61 113.28
C GLU A 464 51.41 -29.18 114.75
N VAL A 465 50.37 -28.56 115.32
CA VAL A 465 50.34 -28.16 116.73
C VAL A 465 50.29 -29.38 117.64
N TYR A 466 49.47 -30.39 117.31
CA TYR A 466 49.36 -31.63 118.08
C TYR A 466 50.71 -32.34 118.25
N VAL A 467 51.47 -32.48 117.16
CA VAL A 467 52.81 -33.07 117.18
C VAL A 467 53.80 -32.21 117.97
N ARG A 468 53.73 -30.87 117.84
CA ARG A 468 54.60 -29.96 118.61
C ARG A 468 54.37 -30.02 120.11
N CYS A 469 53.14 -30.31 120.55
CA CYS A 469 52.78 -30.47 121.95
C CYS A 469 53.30 -31.78 122.56
N GLY A 470 53.97 -32.65 121.79
CA GLY A 470 54.57 -33.89 122.28
C GLY A 470 53.56 -35.02 122.54
N LEU A 471 52.33 -34.86 122.05
CA LEU A 471 51.28 -35.87 122.11
C LEU A 471 51.48 -36.87 120.97
N SER A 472 51.70 -38.15 121.29
CA SER A 472 52.00 -39.19 120.30
C SER A 472 50.77 -39.51 119.44
N ALA A 473 50.98 -39.67 118.14
CA ALA A 473 49.93 -39.85 117.14
C ALA A 473 49.60 -41.34 116.88
N ASP A 474 49.50 -42.15 117.94
CA ASP A 474 49.43 -43.61 117.80
C ASP A 474 48.03 -44.14 117.42
N GLY A 475 47.06 -43.25 117.21
CA GLY A 475 45.80 -43.57 116.55
C GLY A 475 45.21 -42.30 115.96
N SER A 476 45.39 -42.06 114.66
CA SER A 476 45.00 -40.85 113.91
C SER A 476 43.76 -40.13 114.47
N PRO A 477 43.94 -39.19 115.42
CA PRO A 477 42.79 -38.54 116.05
C PRO A 477 42.11 -37.62 115.04
N ASP A 478 40.80 -37.44 115.14
CA ASP A 478 40.10 -36.42 114.35
C ASP A 478 40.65 -35.01 114.73
N PRO A 479 40.72 -34.01 113.82
CA PRO A 479 41.22 -32.68 114.17
C PRO A 479 40.51 -32.06 115.39
N LEU A 480 39.24 -32.37 115.61
CA LEU A 480 38.53 -31.95 116.83
C LEU A 480 39.05 -32.65 118.10
N GLN A 481 39.38 -33.94 118.00
CA GLN A 481 39.98 -34.70 119.10
C GLN A 481 41.42 -34.25 119.39
N MET A 482 42.19 -33.92 118.36
CA MET A 482 43.54 -33.33 118.52
C MET A 482 43.48 -32.03 119.30
N LEU A 483 42.54 -31.15 118.99
CA LEU A 483 42.35 -29.89 119.71
C LEU A 483 42.02 -30.11 121.18
N ALA A 484 41.13 -31.06 121.50
CA ALA A 484 40.78 -31.37 122.89
C ALA A 484 41.97 -31.91 123.70
N LEU A 485 42.83 -32.73 123.09
CA LEU A 485 44.05 -33.25 123.74
C LEU A 485 45.13 -32.18 123.89
N ILE A 486 45.27 -31.28 122.91
CA ILE A 486 46.15 -30.10 123.03
C ILE A 486 45.70 -29.23 124.19
N GLU A 487 44.40 -28.97 124.32
CA GLU A 487 43.82 -28.17 125.39
C GLU A 487 44.12 -28.78 126.77
N SER A 488 43.87 -30.08 126.94
CA SER A 488 44.22 -30.79 128.18
C SER A 488 45.73 -30.71 128.51
N LYS A 489 46.60 -30.78 127.50
CA LYS A 489 48.05 -30.66 127.74
C LYS A 489 48.46 -29.23 128.12
N ILE A 490 47.81 -28.22 127.57
CA ILE A 490 48.03 -26.82 127.94
C ILE A 490 47.61 -26.61 129.41
N GLU A 491 46.47 -27.15 129.83
CA GLU A 491 46.02 -27.06 131.22
C GLU A 491 47.01 -27.72 132.19
N GLU A 492 47.53 -28.91 131.86
CA GLU A 492 48.56 -29.59 132.65
C GLU A 492 49.84 -28.75 132.78
N LEU A 493 50.29 -28.14 131.68
CA LEU A 493 51.49 -27.27 131.69
C LEU A 493 51.27 -25.99 132.49
N ILE A 494 50.07 -25.40 132.45
CA ILE A 494 49.71 -24.23 133.27
C ILE A 494 49.72 -24.62 134.75
N GLN A 495 49.10 -25.74 135.11
CA GLN A 495 49.06 -26.21 136.49
C GLN A 495 50.47 -26.49 137.05
N GLY A 496 51.34 -27.12 136.25
CA GLY A 496 52.75 -27.31 136.63
C GLY A 496 53.54 -26.00 136.76
N LEU A 497 53.17 -24.96 136.00
CA LEU A 497 53.79 -23.64 136.11
C LEU A 497 53.33 -22.91 137.38
N ASP A 498 52.06 -23.04 137.77
CA ASP A 498 51.54 -22.54 139.03
C ASP A 498 52.22 -23.21 140.24
N GLU A 499 52.40 -24.53 140.20
CA GLU A 499 53.14 -25.28 141.22
C GLU A 499 54.59 -24.78 141.34
N ALA A 500 55.31 -24.64 140.22
CA ALA A 500 56.66 -24.08 140.21
C ALA A 500 56.72 -22.63 140.73
N TYR A 501 55.66 -21.84 140.53
CA TYR A 501 55.55 -20.49 141.07
C TYR A 501 55.40 -20.49 142.60
N THR A 502 54.72 -21.50 143.16
CA THR A 502 54.59 -21.67 144.62
C THR A 502 55.88 -22.16 145.28
N GLU A 503 56.70 -22.94 144.56
CA GLU A 503 57.96 -23.45 145.07
C GLU A 503 59.08 -22.40 145.04
N ASP A 504 59.29 -21.70 143.92
CA ASP A 504 60.40 -20.74 143.73
C ASP A 504 59.99 -19.54 142.84
N SER A 505 59.20 -18.62 143.42
CA SER A 505 58.62 -17.47 142.71
C SER A 505 59.65 -16.54 142.04
N GLU A 506 60.82 -16.29 142.65
CA GLU A 506 61.83 -15.39 142.08
C GLU A 506 62.52 -15.94 140.82
N LEU A 507 62.71 -17.26 140.76
CA LEU A 507 63.32 -17.92 139.61
C LEU A 507 62.38 -17.89 138.40
N VAL A 508 61.09 -18.18 138.63
CA VAL A 508 60.06 -18.17 137.58
C VAL A 508 59.92 -16.77 136.99
N MET A 509 59.80 -15.71 137.81
CA MET A 509 59.72 -14.33 137.30
C MET A 509 60.96 -13.91 136.48
N ARG A 510 62.17 -14.36 136.87
CA ARG A 510 63.38 -14.05 136.10
C ARG A 510 63.40 -14.78 134.75
N LEU A 511 62.98 -16.04 134.71
CA LEU A 511 62.89 -16.82 133.47
C LEU A 511 61.79 -16.29 132.54
N GLU A 512 60.64 -15.88 133.08
CA GLU A 512 59.57 -15.18 132.36
C GLU A 512 60.08 -13.88 131.73
N TRP A 513 60.81 -13.06 132.49
CA TRP A 513 61.40 -11.82 131.97
C TRP A 513 62.37 -12.07 130.81
N ILE A 514 63.20 -13.11 130.90
CA ILE A 514 64.12 -13.51 129.82
C ILE A 514 63.34 -13.96 128.58
N LYS A 515 62.30 -14.79 128.74
CA LYS A 515 61.50 -15.30 127.62
C LYS A 515 60.65 -14.20 126.96
N GLU A 516 60.07 -13.30 127.74
CA GLU A 516 59.32 -12.15 127.23
C GLU A 516 60.23 -11.16 126.48
N ARG A 517 61.48 -10.99 126.94
CA ARG A 517 62.49 -10.21 126.20
C ARG A 517 62.85 -10.87 124.86
N GLU A 518 63.09 -12.17 124.82
CA GLU A 518 63.33 -12.92 123.57
C GLU A 518 62.17 -12.77 122.57
N ARG A 519 60.92 -12.82 123.05
CA ARG A 519 59.72 -12.66 122.20
C ARG A 519 59.69 -11.28 121.52
N ARG A 520 60.00 -10.22 122.27
CA ARG A 520 60.05 -8.84 121.75
C ARG A 520 61.17 -8.66 120.73
N GLU A 521 62.34 -9.28 120.95
CA GLU A 521 63.45 -9.25 120.00
C GLU A 521 63.10 -9.96 118.69
N ARG A 522 62.49 -11.16 118.74
CA ARG A 522 62.02 -11.88 117.53
C ARG A 522 61.00 -11.09 116.72
N LEU A 523 60.07 -10.40 117.38
CA LEU A 523 59.08 -9.56 116.69
C LEU A 523 59.73 -8.36 115.98
N LYS A 524 60.75 -7.75 116.59
CA LYS A 524 61.53 -6.67 115.96
C LYS A 524 62.34 -7.17 114.77
N GLU A 525 62.93 -8.35 114.85
CA GLU A 525 63.67 -8.96 113.75
C GLU A 525 62.76 -9.35 112.57
N PHE A 526 61.59 -9.93 112.84
CA PHE A 526 60.62 -10.29 111.81
C PHE A 526 60.15 -9.06 111.02
N ARG A 527 59.79 -7.97 111.71
CA ARG A 527 59.41 -6.70 111.07
C ARG A 527 60.54 -6.10 110.23
N ARG A 528 61.79 -6.24 110.67
CA ARG A 528 62.97 -5.76 109.92
C ARG A 528 63.16 -6.55 108.62
N LYS A 529 63.01 -7.88 108.68
CA LYS A 529 63.12 -8.78 107.50
C LYS A 529 62.02 -8.52 106.46
N GLU A 530 60.78 -8.34 106.90
CA GLU A 530 59.66 -8.05 105.98
C GLU A 530 59.87 -6.72 105.23
N GLN A 531 60.46 -5.71 105.90
CA GLN A 531 60.79 -4.44 105.25
C GLN A 531 61.94 -4.58 104.24
N THR A 532 62.97 -5.39 104.53
CA THR A 532 64.07 -5.63 103.60
C THR A 532 63.60 -6.42 102.37
N GLU A 533 62.74 -7.43 102.54
CA GLU A 533 62.18 -8.21 101.41
C GLU A 533 61.35 -7.33 100.47
N LYS A 534 60.50 -6.44 101.01
CA LYS A 534 59.75 -5.46 100.22
C LYS A 534 60.66 -4.48 99.47
N GLN A 535 61.82 -4.12 100.04
CA GLN A 535 62.80 -3.27 99.35
C GLN A 535 63.52 -4.05 98.23
N GLU A 536 63.91 -5.30 98.50
CA GLU A 536 64.54 -6.18 97.51
C GLU A 536 63.62 -6.52 96.34
N GLU A 537 62.34 -6.78 96.58
CA GLU A 537 61.35 -7.01 95.51
C GLU A 537 61.17 -5.78 94.62
N ARG A 538 61.17 -4.58 95.20
CA ARG A 538 61.12 -3.32 94.43
C ARG A 538 62.36 -3.18 93.56
N LEU A 539 63.54 -3.50 94.08
CA LEU A 539 64.80 -3.50 93.33
C LEU A 539 64.80 -4.55 92.22
N LYS A 540 64.37 -5.79 92.49
CA LYS A 540 64.26 -6.88 91.50
C LYS A 540 63.30 -6.53 90.37
N ASN A 541 62.13 -5.98 90.69
CA ASN A 541 61.15 -5.55 89.69
C ASN A 541 61.65 -4.37 88.85
N SER A 542 62.44 -3.46 89.43
CA SER A 542 63.10 -2.37 88.68
C SER A 542 64.19 -2.91 87.75
N TRP A 543 64.99 -3.86 88.23
CA TRP A 543 66.02 -4.54 87.43
C TRP A 543 65.43 -5.33 86.26
N LEU A 544 64.36 -6.09 86.48
CA LEU A 544 63.62 -6.80 85.43
C LEU A 544 63.02 -5.85 84.37
N ARG A 545 62.51 -4.68 84.79
CA ARG A 545 62.01 -3.65 83.86
C ARG A 545 63.11 -3.04 83.01
N SER A 546 64.33 -2.90 83.55
CA SER A 546 65.47 -2.34 82.81
C SER A 546 66.13 -3.35 81.86
N GLN A 547 66.00 -4.65 82.11
CA GLN A 547 66.47 -5.70 81.19
C GLN A 547 65.50 -6.02 80.03
N ALA A 548 64.24 -5.59 80.13
CA ALA A 548 63.28 -5.81 79.06
C ALA A 548 63.70 -5.05 77.78
N PRO A 549 63.77 -5.72 76.61
CA PRO A 549 64.22 -5.09 75.37
C PRO A 549 63.31 -3.94 74.95
N VAL A 550 63.91 -2.77 74.69
CA VAL A 550 63.20 -1.53 74.34
C VAL A 550 62.64 -1.62 72.91
N PHE A 551 61.32 -1.82 72.79
CA PHE A 551 60.63 -1.82 71.50
C PHE A 551 60.52 -0.40 70.93
N LYS A 552 61.28 -0.09 69.88
CA LYS A 552 61.21 1.20 69.16
C LYS A 552 60.04 1.18 68.17
N LYS A 553 58.95 1.87 68.50
CA LYS A 553 57.82 2.11 67.57
C LYS A 553 58.26 3.12 66.51
N THR A 554 58.19 2.76 65.23
CA THR A 554 58.44 3.68 64.11
C THR A 554 57.21 4.55 63.87
N GLY A 555 57.39 5.88 63.93
CA GLY A 555 56.34 6.87 63.69
C GLY A 555 55.79 7.55 64.96
N LYS A 556 55.55 8.87 64.87
CA LYS A 556 54.88 9.64 65.95
C LYS A 556 53.44 9.15 66.08
N LYS A 557 53.09 8.63 67.28
CA LYS A 557 51.71 8.31 67.64
C LYS A 557 50.88 9.60 67.58
N MET A 558 49.82 9.61 66.78
CA MET A 558 48.87 10.72 66.71
C MET A 558 48.27 10.94 68.11
N MET A 559 48.59 12.08 68.73
CA MET A 559 48.07 12.47 70.04
C MET A 559 46.71 13.14 69.82
N PHE A 560 45.62 12.42 70.11
CA PHE A 560 44.34 13.07 70.33
C PHE A 560 44.45 13.89 71.62
N ARG A 561 43.98 15.15 71.59
CA ARG A 561 43.83 15.96 72.81
C ARG A 561 42.90 15.20 73.76
N SER A 562 43.29 15.08 75.03
CA SER A 562 42.42 14.49 76.04
C SER A 562 41.11 15.28 76.08
N PRO A 563 39.94 14.62 76.17
CA PRO A 563 38.74 15.27 76.69
C PRO A 563 39.09 15.92 78.05
N PRO A 564 38.48 17.05 78.44
CA PRO A 564 38.71 17.65 79.75
C PRO A 564 38.58 16.58 80.83
N THR A 565 39.53 16.54 81.76
CA THR A 565 39.45 15.67 82.94
C THR A 565 38.21 16.08 83.73
N TRP A 566 37.14 15.29 83.60
CA TRP A 566 36.01 15.39 84.50
C TRP A 566 36.53 14.98 85.87
N MET A 567 36.84 15.98 86.70
CA MET A 567 37.06 15.77 88.13
C MET A 567 35.70 15.36 88.67
N GLU A 568 35.52 14.09 88.93
CA GLU A 568 34.49 13.66 89.85
C GLU A 568 34.82 14.39 91.16
N ARG A 569 34.09 15.49 91.43
CA ARG A 569 33.99 15.98 92.80
C ARG A 569 33.50 14.76 93.56
N LYS A 570 34.36 14.21 94.41
CA LYS A 570 33.89 13.36 95.49
C LYS A 570 33.10 14.29 96.39
N GLU A 571 31.86 14.57 96.03
CA GLU A 571 30.84 14.87 97.02
C GLU A 571 30.90 13.69 97.96
N VAL A 572 31.47 13.95 99.13
CA VAL A 572 31.16 13.15 100.30
C VAL A 572 29.69 13.46 100.53
N GLU A 573 28.81 12.67 99.92
CA GLU A 573 27.43 12.58 100.40
C GLU A 573 27.56 12.08 101.84
N ASP A 574 27.26 12.96 102.81
CA ASP A 574 27.11 12.59 104.21
C ASP A 574 25.97 11.55 104.29
N THR A 575 26.32 10.27 104.25
CA THR A 575 25.37 9.16 104.42
C THR A 575 24.86 9.04 105.85
N SER A 576 25.21 9.98 106.75
CA SER A 576 24.75 9.99 108.13
C SER A 576 23.23 10.16 108.24
N GLU A 577 22.60 10.88 107.31
CA GLU A 577 21.14 11.08 107.31
C GLU A 577 20.40 9.86 106.76
N ASP A 578 20.91 9.22 105.70
CA ASP A 578 20.30 8.01 105.13
C ASP A 578 20.47 6.78 106.06
N GLU A 579 21.59 6.69 106.79
CA GLU A 579 21.77 5.69 107.85
C GLU A 579 20.89 5.96 109.09
N ALA A 580 20.69 7.24 109.47
CA ALA A 580 19.78 7.64 110.54
C ALA A 580 18.30 7.34 110.19
N HIS A 581 17.86 7.62 108.97
CA HIS A 581 16.50 7.29 108.51
C HIS A 581 16.29 5.77 108.38
N ALA A 582 17.32 5.01 107.98
CA ALA A 582 17.26 3.55 108.00
C ALA A 582 17.18 2.98 109.42
N TYR A 583 17.84 3.62 110.40
CA TYR A 583 17.79 3.24 111.82
C TYR A 583 16.44 3.62 112.46
N GLU A 584 15.92 4.83 112.22
CA GLU A 584 14.58 5.26 112.66
C GLU A 584 13.48 4.39 112.04
N HIS A 585 13.60 4.02 110.76
CA HIS A 585 12.69 3.07 110.12
C HIS A 585 12.72 1.69 110.79
N LYS A 586 13.90 1.21 111.20
CA LYS A 586 14.06 -0.07 111.90
C LYS A 586 13.44 -0.05 113.31
N VAL A 587 13.30 1.13 113.92
CA VAL A 587 12.73 1.33 115.26
C VAL A 587 11.23 1.67 115.21
N PHE A 588 10.76 2.46 114.24
CA PHE A 588 9.39 3.00 114.18
C PHE A 588 8.54 2.52 112.99
N GLY A 589 9.11 1.81 112.00
CA GLY A 589 8.37 1.11 110.94
C GLY A 589 7.71 1.98 109.87
N VAL A 590 8.18 3.22 109.67
CA VAL A 590 7.61 4.20 108.73
C VAL A 590 8.71 4.76 107.81
N TYR A 591 8.50 4.71 106.50
CA TYR A 591 9.38 5.25 105.46
C TYR A 591 8.98 6.69 105.13
N ILE A 592 9.93 7.63 105.07
CA ILE A 592 9.65 9.01 104.66
C ILE A 592 10.21 9.22 103.26
N ASP A 593 9.34 9.54 102.29
CA ASP A 593 9.75 9.73 100.89
C ASP A 593 10.46 11.09 100.72
N ARG A 594 11.70 11.06 100.20
CA ARG A 594 12.63 12.21 100.15
C ARG A 594 12.10 13.37 99.29
N ARG A 595 11.13 13.13 98.40
CA ARG A 595 10.48 14.16 97.57
C ARG A 595 9.24 14.81 98.19
N THR A 596 8.54 14.11 99.08
CA THR A 596 7.24 14.55 99.58
C THR A 596 7.18 14.72 101.11
N GLN A 597 8.21 14.28 101.84
CA GLN A 597 8.34 14.34 103.31
C GLN A 597 7.15 13.75 104.08
N MET A 598 6.34 12.88 103.44
CA MET A 598 5.18 12.24 104.04
C MET A 598 5.53 10.82 104.52
N PRO A 599 5.17 10.43 105.75
CA PRO A 599 5.38 9.07 106.26
C PRO A 599 4.48 8.04 105.55
N GLN A 600 5.07 6.99 104.99
CA GLN A 600 4.43 5.85 104.34
C GLN A 600 4.87 4.53 105.01
N THR A 601 3.99 3.53 105.08
CA THR A 601 4.28 2.26 105.78
C THR A 601 4.75 1.14 104.86
N GLU A 602 4.86 1.37 103.55
CA GLU A 602 5.25 0.34 102.57
C GLU A 602 6.56 0.72 101.85
N PRO A 603 7.45 -0.27 101.55
CA PRO A 603 8.77 0.00 100.98
C PRO A 603 8.66 0.43 99.49
N PRO A 604 9.52 1.36 99.03
CA PRO A 604 9.47 1.87 97.66
C PRO A 604 9.90 0.82 96.62
N VAL A 605 9.12 0.68 95.56
CA VAL A 605 9.34 -0.27 94.44
C VAL A 605 10.41 0.27 93.49
N VAL A 606 11.48 -0.50 93.27
CA VAL A 606 12.56 -0.17 92.32
C VAL A 606 12.32 -0.92 91.00
N GLU A 607 12.03 -0.20 89.91
CA GLU A 607 11.83 -0.81 88.57
C GLU A 607 13.10 -0.73 87.68
N ASP A 608 13.55 -1.89 87.18
CA ASP A 608 14.70 -2.04 86.28
C ASP A 608 14.35 -1.76 84.80
N MET A 609 14.79 -0.61 84.29
CA MET A 609 14.59 -0.12 82.92
C MET A 609 15.48 -0.82 81.86
N ARG A 610 15.26 -2.09 81.51
CA ARG A 610 15.90 -2.72 80.31
C ARG A 610 15.07 -3.76 79.52
N ARG A 611 13.74 -3.74 79.56
CA ARG A 611 12.89 -4.58 78.68
C ARG A 611 11.65 -3.84 78.15
N SER A 612 11.80 -3.00 77.13
CA SER A 612 10.66 -2.50 76.32
C SER A 612 11.11 -1.86 74.99
N ALA A 613 11.24 -2.65 73.93
CA ALA A 613 11.24 -2.11 72.55
C ALA A 613 10.93 -3.21 71.51
N SER A 614 9.68 -3.67 71.45
CA SER A 614 9.16 -4.37 70.27
C SER A 614 7.63 -4.26 70.18
N ALA A 615 7.12 -3.35 69.35
CA ALA A 615 5.83 -3.49 68.63
C ALA A 615 5.61 -2.31 67.64
N PRO A 616 5.14 -2.57 66.40
CA PRO A 616 4.82 -1.53 65.41
C PRO A 616 3.33 -1.09 65.47
N ARG A 617 3.05 0.14 65.03
CA ARG A 617 1.71 0.77 64.94
C ARG A 617 1.02 0.47 63.60
N LEU A 618 -0.30 0.27 63.64
CA LEU A 618 -1.21 0.19 62.49
C LEU A 618 -2.01 1.51 62.28
N ALA A 619 -2.12 1.87 60.98
CA ALA A 619 -3.21 2.47 60.21
C ALA A 619 -3.92 3.80 60.61
N ALA A 620 -3.92 4.75 59.66
CA ALA A 620 -5.09 5.56 59.27
C ALA A 620 -5.00 5.90 57.76
N ALA A 621 -6.14 5.86 57.07
CA ALA A 621 -6.30 5.88 55.62
C ALA A 621 -6.71 7.26 55.06
N ALA A 622 -6.43 7.51 53.76
CA ALA A 622 -7.34 8.18 52.81
C ALA A 622 -6.80 8.15 51.35
N SER A 623 -7.62 7.61 50.43
CA SER A 623 -7.87 8.00 49.00
C SER A 623 -6.70 8.31 48.04
N SER A 624 -6.64 7.89 46.77
CA SER A 624 -7.60 7.28 45.84
C SER A 624 -6.92 6.97 44.49
N GLN A 625 -7.37 5.89 43.84
CA GLN A 625 -7.38 5.60 42.39
C GLN A 625 -6.08 5.28 41.62
N GLY A 626 -6.04 4.04 41.10
CA GLY A 626 -5.84 3.81 39.65
C GLY A 626 -4.58 3.05 39.19
N GLY A 627 -4.72 1.75 38.91
CA GLY A 627 -4.11 1.10 37.73
C GLY A 627 -2.68 0.52 37.84
N SER A 628 -2.60 -0.78 38.07
CA SER A 628 -1.45 -1.71 37.87
C SER A 628 -1.35 -2.14 36.38
N PRO A 629 -0.44 -3.04 35.92
CA PRO A 629 0.80 -3.60 36.49
C PRO A 629 2.00 -3.60 35.50
N GLY A 630 3.24 -3.79 35.99
CA GLY A 630 4.41 -4.01 35.13
C GLY A 630 5.60 -4.63 35.88
N SER A 631 5.95 -5.85 35.49
CA SER A 631 6.95 -6.76 36.08
C SER A 631 8.42 -6.30 35.93
N PRO A 632 9.41 -7.03 36.49
CA PRO A 632 10.62 -6.48 37.11
C PRO A 632 11.83 -6.41 36.18
N GLY A 633 12.86 -5.65 36.57
CA GLY A 633 14.13 -5.64 35.85
C GLY A 633 15.24 -4.93 36.62
N GLY A 634 15.90 -5.67 37.51
CA GLY A 634 17.12 -5.24 38.16
C GLY A 634 18.29 -5.13 37.17
N SER A 635 18.95 -3.98 37.26
CA SER A 635 20.35 -3.75 36.95
C SER A 635 21.25 -4.84 37.57
N LEU A 636 22.25 -5.35 36.84
CA LEU A 636 23.65 -4.97 37.07
C LEU A 636 24.63 -5.66 36.09
N ARG A 637 25.35 -4.80 35.37
CA ARG A 637 26.80 -4.81 35.09
C ARG A 637 27.58 -6.12 35.30
N ARG A 638 28.42 -6.48 34.31
CA ARG A 638 29.88 -6.28 34.43
C ARG A 638 30.61 -6.34 33.08
N SER A 639 31.39 -5.29 32.84
CA SER A 639 32.41 -5.15 31.81
C SER A 639 33.69 -5.89 32.23
N GLN A 640 34.37 -6.51 31.28
CA GLN A 640 35.82 -6.67 31.28
C GLN A 640 36.38 -6.14 29.95
N ASN A 641 37.20 -5.11 30.04
CA ASN A 641 38.22 -4.74 29.04
C ASN A 641 39.30 -5.85 29.07
N GLY A 642 39.93 -6.28 27.98
CA GLY A 642 40.24 -5.56 26.76
C GLY A 642 41.64 -4.94 26.87
N LEU A 643 42.68 -5.70 26.51
CA LEU A 643 44.01 -5.18 26.20
C LEU A 643 44.52 -5.93 24.96
N ALA A 644 44.68 -5.16 23.89
CA ALA A 644 45.37 -5.51 22.66
C ALA A 644 46.81 -4.94 22.72
N GLY A 645 47.60 -5.30 21.70
CA GLY A 645 49.02 -4.96 21.54
C GLY A 645 49.36 -3.47 21.44
#